data_AF-A0A923EYI5-F1
#
_entry.id   AF-A0A923EYI5-F1
#
_cell.length_a   1.000
_cell.length_b   1.000
_cell.length_c   1.000
_cell.angle_alpha   90.00
_cell.angle_beta   90.00
_cell.angle_gamma   90.00
#
_symmetry.space_group_name_H-M   'P 1'
#
loop_
_entity.id
_entity.type
_entity.pdbx_description
1 polymer ?
#
loop_
_entity_poly.entity_id
_entity_poly.type
_entity_poly.pdbx_seq_one_letter_code
_entity_poly.pdbx_strand_id
1 'polypeptide(L)'
;MKPTADAASCASVLDKRLASLDDATRDLDRTADFGKTTKLRRVLEQLRRVLLQPGGASAVQARARTLEEAGLFLGTDWASPDILVPAFVGPGLHSGDPDTVVMEATSELRMLAVALGEYEHPAISAEDARQFLSQVLAMNLELLFAPPTEAERTRQGRTAQLIRDLFRHIADEVGYDVVGDKLVEEIWRILRQRPIQVDQVTSLITRLSVWRGDPDVELSSGHGLDRLITALFGTTEACRDDPGLDVFRTRLEAMDTGGLQYEASGFARAMHDTGLVSPYHAELLQFLRHESDYLVAEALGLSDTGKNCLLRYRDLVHRLIEKAVTPQTAQCIYGLALLLDRGILYEPPVVPSLWRQIALDLSPAARERLVAAFGDEPGPEVRLLAGVLAMLGQPLGIGQGDNPTCQAARALSMWAYNDPDYLLQMVVWAARDDEIIMHFEGQRISSQETSAGVAQTLPIDLDPVSLVVVPHLDRIYVEMGRRCAGRPGDPHRWVNPEFHGWWAARGFHIDVDVETGNLVDLDDFLRQFHAGYHPSYNGGQPLIHPQPAGIAVTDSAARYVGWHAITILRVAPDPQDVMRVYFYNPNNDSGQDWGDGVVVSTAGHGERFGEASLPFDQFASRLYIFHVDPLERGHPDRVPDEDIARIVGYIERSWGADRLPAGGLQASREPSTPDTGSGPVR
;
A
#
# COMPACT_ATOMS: atom_id res chain seq x y z
N MET A 1 68.17 -27.37 -26.03
CA MET A 1 67.82 -26.09 -26.68
C MET A 1 66.31 -25.95 -26.55
N LYS A 2 65.84 -24.90 -25.85
CA LYS A 2 64.42 -24.59 -25.58
C LYS A 2 63.63 -24.41 -26.89
N PRO A 3 62.30 -24.60 -26.82
CA PRO A 3 61.43 -23.45 -27.03
C PRO A 3 60.53 -23.22 -25.81
N THR A 4 60.65 -22.04 -25.25
CA THR A 4 59.69 -21.39 -24.36
C THR A 4 58.42 -21.10 -25.15
N ALA A 5 57.30 -21.70 -24.74
CA ALA A 5 55.98 -21.20 -25.09
C ALA A 5 55.48 -20.37 -23.89
N ASP A 6 55.23 -19.10 -24.16
CA ASP A 6 54.74 -18.11 -23.21
C ASP A 6 53.44 -18.57 -22.54
N ALA A 7 53.53 -18.83 -21.22
CA ALA A 7 52.38 -18.78 -20.33
C ALA A 7 52.07 -17.31 -20.02
N ALA A 8 51.59 -16.56 -21.01
CA ALA A 8 50.97 -15.27 -20.78
C ALA A 8 49.53 -15.51 -20.30
N SER A 9 49.26 -15.24 -19.03
CA SER A 9 47.94 -15.31 -18.41
C SER A 9 46.95 -14.43 -19.18
N CYS A 10 46.04 -15.03 -19.95
CA CYS A 10 44.92 -14.29 -20.52
C CYS A 10 43.86 -14.15 -19.42
N ALA A 11 43.99 -13.11 -18.59
CA ALA A 11 42.99 -12.77 -17.58
C ALA A 11 41.62 -12.60 -18.26
N SER A 12 40.58 -13.18 -17.67
CA SER A 12 39.22 -13.12 -18.22
C SER A 12 38.76 -11.66 -18.36
N VAL A 13 37.76 -11.42 -19.20
CA VAL A 13 37.20 -10.06 -19.35
C VAL A 13 36.73 -9.53 -17.99
N LEU A 14 36.14 -10.40 -17.16
CA LEU A 14 35.73 -10.09 -15.80
C LEU A 14 36.93 -9.68 -14.94
N ASP A 15 38.04 -10.44 -14.93
CA ASP A 15 39.23 -10.12 -14.12
C ASP A 15 39.80 -8.73 -14.41
N LYS A 16 39.81 -8.33 -15.69
CA LYS A 16 40.28 -6.99 -16.09
C LYS A 16 39.32 -5.89 -15.60
N ARG A 17 38.01 -6.15 -15.60
CA ARG A 17 36.99 -5.22 -15.10
C ARG A 17 37.05 -5.11 -13.59
N LEU A 18 37.24 -6.22 -12.88
CA LEU A 18 37.41 -6.27 -11.43
C LEU A 18 38.66 -5.50 -10.99
N ALA A 19 39.80 -5.68 -11.67
CA ALA A 19 41.00 -4.88 -11.38
C ALA A 19 40.75 -3.37 -11.51
N SER A 20 39.98 -2.96 -12.54
CA SER A 20 39.60 -1.55 -12.74
C SER A 20 38.63 -1.04 -11.67
N LEU A 21 37.70 -1.89 -11.22
CA LEU A 21 36.78 -1.58 -10.12
C LEU A 21 37.58 -1.41 -8.81
N ASP A 22 38.46 -2.35 -8.49
CA ASP A 22 39.29 -2.34 -7.29
C ASP A 22 40.21 -1.10 -7.23
N ASP A 23 40.77 -0.68 -8.38
CA ASP A 23 41.50 0.59 -8.49
C ASP A 23 40.60 1.81 -8.22
N ALA A 24 39.40 1.84 -8.81
CA ALA A 24 38.47 2.95 -8.62
C ALA A 24 37.96 3.04 -7.16
N THR A 25 37.69 1.89 -6.52
CA THR A 25 37.27 1.81 -5.12
C THR A 25 38.39 2.27 -4.19
N ARG A 26 39.65 1.88 -4.43
CA ARG A 26 40.80 2.39 -3.66
C ARG A 26 40.99 3.90 -3.81
N ASP A 27 40.73 4.44 -4.99
CA ASP A 27 40.80 5.88 -5.22
C ASP A 27 39.66 6.62 -4.49
N LEU A 28 38.47 6.03 -4.41
CA LEU A 28 37.33 6.57 -3.65
C LEU A 28 37.62 6.57 -2.14
N ASP A 29 38.11 5.45 -1.61
CA ASP A 29 38.47 5.25 -0.21
C ASP A 29 39.50 6.28 0.29
N ARG A 30 40.53 6.55 -0.53
CA ARG A 30 41.58 7.54 -0.22
C ARG A 30 41.13 9.00 -0.33
N THR A 31 39.94 9.25 -0.88
CA THR A 31 39.42 10.60 -1.07
C THR A 31 38.67 11.02 0.19
N ALA A 32 38.94 12.24 0.70
CA ALA A 32 38.18 12.78 1.83
C ALA A 32 36.68 12.90 1.49
N ASP A 33 35.82 12.74 2.49
CA ASP A 33 34.36 12.60 2.29
C ASP A 33 33.73 13.69 1.41
N PHE A 34 34.09 14.96 1.63
CA PHE A 34 33.59 16.08 0.82
C PHE A 34 34.00 16.02 -0.67
N GLY A 35 35.04 15.25 -1.01
CA GLY A 35 35.53 15.07 -2.37
C GLY A 35 35.04 13.80 -3.06
N LYS A 36 34.43 12.85 -2.33
CA LYS A 36 34.03 11.53 -2.84
C LYS A 36 33.02 11.61 -3.98
N THR A 37 32.12 12.61 -3.96
CA THR A 37 31.13 12.86 -5.04
C THR A 37 31.79 12.98 -6.42
N THR A 38 33.01 13.52 -6.49
CA THR A 38 33.75 13.67 -7.77
C THR A 38 34.33 12.36 -8.32
N LYS A 39 34.47 11.33 -7.47
CA LYS A 39 35.03 10.02 -7.80
C LYS A 39 33.98 8.94 -7.93
N LEU A 40 32.80 9.13 -7.31
CA LEU A 40 31.69 8.19 -7.28
C LEU A 40 31.29 7.70 -8.68
N ARG A 41 31.14 8.62 -9.64
CA ARG A 41 30.76 8.27 -11.02
C ARG A 41 31.72 7.28 -11.69
N ARG A 42 33.02 7.32 -11.35
CA ARG A 42 34.00 6.36 -11.89
C ARG A 42 33.76 4.96 -11.33
N VAL A 43 33.40 4.84 -10.05
CA VAL A 43 33.08 3.56 -9.40
C VAL A 43 31.78 2.99 -9.98
N LEU A 44 30.72 3.80 -10.10
CA LEU A 44 29.44 3.38 -10.71
C LEU A 44 29.62 2.89 -12.15
N GLU A 45 30.42 3.57 -12.96
CA GLU A 45 30.76 3.14 -14.32
C GLU A 45 31.51 1.79 -14.35
N GLN A 46 32.40 1.51 -13.39
CA GLN A 46 33.06 0.21 -13.31
C GLN A 46 32.13 -0.89 -12.79
N LEU A 47 31.32 -0.60 -11.77
CA LEU A 47 30.30 -1.51 -11.24
C LEU A 47 29.34 -1.95 -12.36
N ARG A 48 28.83 -1.00 -13.14
CA ARG A 48 27.97 -1.29 -14.30
C ARG A 48 28.62 -2.27 -15.27
N ARG A 49 29.91 -2.10 -15.55
CA ARG A 49 30.65 -2.97 -16.49
C ARG A 49 30.87 -4.36 -15.91
N VAL A 50 31.08 -4.48 -14.60
CA VAL A 50 31.23 -5.77 -13.91
C VAL A 50 29.89 -6.50 -13.85
N LEU A 51 28.81 -5.83 -13.43
CA LEU A 51 27.46 -6.40 -13.32
C LEU A 51 26.90 -6.91 -14.65
N LEU A 52 27.36 -6.37 -15.79
CA LEU A 52 27.00 -6.85 -17.13
C LEU A 52 27.77 -8.11 -17.57
N GLN A 53 28.71 -8.63 -16.77
CA GLN A 53 29.44 -9.86 -17.09
C GLN A 53 28.85 -11.06 -16.35
N PRO A 54 28.92 -12.27 -16.93
CA PRO A 54 28.63 -13.51 -16.20
C PRO A 54 29.49 -13.60 -14.93
N GLY A 55 28.88 -13.91 -13.79
CA GLY A 55 29.54 -13.94 -12.48
C GLY A 55 29.79 -12.55 -11.86
N GLY A 56 29.33 -11.48 -12.49
CA GLY A 56 29.50 -10.10 -12.01
C GLY A 56 28.82 -9.83 -10.67
N ALA A 57 27.60 -10.34 -10.47
CA ALA A 57 26.84 -10.19 -9.23
C ALA A 57 27.59 -10.79 -8.03
N SER A 58 27.95 -12.07 -8.08
CA SER A 58 28.80 -12.74 -7.08
C SER A 58 30.12 -11.98 -6.82
N ALA A 59 30.79 -11.48 -7.87
CA ALA A 59 32.05 -10.76 -7.71
C ALA A 59 31.90 -9.39 -7.03
N VAL A 60 30.75 -8.73 -7.19
CA VAL A 60 30.39 -7.47 -6.51
C VAL A 60 29.96 -7.74 -5.07
N GLN A 61 29.15 -8.79 -4.82
CA GLN A 61 28.78 -9.25 -3.47
C GLN A 61 30.04 -9.50 -2.61
N ALA A 62 31.02 -10.24 -3.14
CA ALA A 62 32.28 -10.50 -2.45
C ALA A 62 33.10 -9.23 -2.10
N ARG A 63 32.74 -8.08 -2.70
CA ARG A 63 33.35 -6.76 -2.47
C ARG A 63 32.44 -5.80 -1.71
N ALA A 64 31.26 -6.24 -1.27
CA ALA A 64 30.24 -5.39 -0.66
C ALA A 64 30.82 -4.51 0.47
N ARG A 65 31.53 -5.14 1.42
CA ARG A 65 32.17 -4.45 2.54
C ARG A 65 33.16 -3.37 2.07
N THR A 66 34.06 -3.70 1.14
CA THR A 66 35.07 -2.75 0.65
C THR A 66 34.45 -1.59 -0.13
N LEU A 67 33.38 -1.84 -0.88
CA LEU A 67 32.65 -0.80 -1.61
C LEU A 67 31.94 0.17 -0.65
N GLU A 68 31.30 -0.36 0.40
CA GLU A 68 30.63 0.44 1.41
C GLU A 68 31.63 1.25 2.26
N GLU A 69 32.69 0.62 2.78
CA GLU A 69 33.74 1.28 3.56
C GLU A 69 34.43 2.41 2.76
N ALA A 70 34.59 2.23 1.44
CA ALA A 70 35.10 3.28 0.56
C ALA A 70 34.17 4.50 0.46
N GLY A 71 32.90 4.36 0.85
CA GLY A 71 31.89 5.41 0.85
C GLY A 71 31.03 5.44 -0.42
N LEU A 72 30.77 4.28 -1.05
CA LEU A 72 29.88 4.18 -2.22
C LEU A 72 28.50 4.80 -1.95
N PHE A 73 27.93 4.52 -0.78
CA PHE A 73 26.59 4.96 -0.40
C PHE A 73 26.57 6.30 0.36
N LEU A 74 27.73 6.91 0.61
CA LEU A 74 27.84 8.08 1.48
C LEU A 74 26.96 9.24 0.99
N GLY A 75 26.10 9.77 1.88
CA GLY A 75 25.19 10.88 1.58
C GLY A 75 23.94 10.48 0.79
N THR A 76 23.60 9.20 0.77
CA THR A 76 22.39 8.65 0.16
C THR A 76 21.62 7.78 1.15
N ASP A 77 20.34 7.48 0.87
CA ASP A 77 19.52 6.59 1.72
C ASP A 77 20.09 5.17 1.79
N TRP A 78 20.75 4.70 0.73
CA TRP A 78 21.46 3.41 0.73
C TRP A 78 22.57 3.32 1.78
N ALA A 79 23.04 4.42 2.38
CA ALA A 79 24.03 4.39 3.46
C ALA A 79 23.52 3.70 4.74
N SER A 80 22.20 3.62 4.91
CA SER A 80 21.55 3.03 6.07
C SER A 80 20.74 1.82 5.61
N PRO A 81 21.30 0.60 5.61
CA PRO A 81 20.59 -0.59 5.12
C PRO A 81 19.35 -0.96 5.97
N ASP A 82 19.33 -0.57 7.24
CA ASP A 82 18.28 -0.86 8.23
C ASP A 82 16.95 -0.11 8.00
N ILE A 83 16.97 0.91 7.15
CA ILE A 83 15.79 1.74 6.80
C ILE A 83 15.30 1.53 5.38
N LEU A 84 15.95 0.65 4.61
CA LEU A 84 15.58 0.43 3.21
C LEU A 84 14.20 -0.23 3.13
N VAL A 85 13.40 0.21 2.17
CA VAL A 85 12.03 -0.27 1.97
C VAL A 85 11.96 -1.13 0.70
N PRO A 86 11.58 -2.42 0.79
CA PRO A 86 11.55 -3.34 -0.36
C PRO A 86 10.72 -2.84 -1.56
N ALA A 87 9.64 -2.10 -1.29
CA ALA A 87 8.74 -1.56 -2.31
C ALA A 87 9.44 -0.59 -3.27
N PHE A 88 10.52 0.07 -2.86
CA PHE A 88 11.24 1.04 -3.70
C PHE A 88 12.31 0.40 -4.59
N VAL A 89 12.72 -0.84 -4.31
CA VAL A 89 13.77 -1.53 -5.06
C VAL A 89 13.36 -1.77 -6.51
N GLY A 90 12.12 -2.20 -6.74
CA GLY A 90 11.57 -2.40 -8.09
C GLY A 90 11.64 -1.11 -8.93
N PRO A 91 11.00 -0.01 -8.51
CA PRO A 91 11.12 1.29 -9.16
C PRO A 91 12.56 1.78 -9.33
N GLY A 92 13.42 1.60 -8.32
CA GLY A 92 14.84 1.96 -8.36
C GLY A 92 15.61 1.25 -9.48
N LEU A 93 15.40 -0.06 -9.62
CA LEU A 93 15.99 -0.88 -10.69
C LEU A 93 15.43 -0.56 -12.08
N HIS A 94 14.20 -0.05 -12.17
CA HIS A 94 13.57 0.35 -13.42
C HIS A 94 13.76 1.84 -13.75
N SER A 95 14.57 2.56 -12.95
CA SER A 95 14.87 3.97 -13.15
C SER A 95 15.44 4.26 -14.55
N GLY A 96 15.09 5.42 -15.11
CA GLY A 96 15.68 5.92 -16.35
C GLY A 96 17.14 6.37 -16.19
N ASP A 97 17.60 6.56 -14.95
CA ASP A 97 18.98 6.88 -14.63
C ASP A 97 19.81 5.61 -14.35
N PRO A 98 20.80 5.27 -15.19
CA PRO A 98 21.63 4.08 -15.00
C PRO A 98 22.45 4.07 -13.70
N ASP A 99 22.80 5.25 -13.17
CA ASP A 99 23.60 5.35 -11.95
C ASP A 99 22.77 4.90 -10.74
N THR A 100 21.49 5.30 -10.68
CA THR A 100 20.49 4.81 -9.70
C THR A 100 20.35 3.29 -9.77
N VAL A 101 20.19 2.70 -10.96
CA VAL A 101 20.03 1.24 -11.12
C VAL A 101 21.25 0.47 -10.60
N VAL A 102 22.46 0.97 -10.85
CA VAL A 102 23.70 0.33 -10.39
C VAL A 102 23.87 0.48 -8.87
N MET A 103 23.47 1.62 -8.32
CA MET A 103 23.46 1.85 -6.87
C MET A 103 22.54 0.85 -6.18
N GLU A 104 21.30 0.74 -6.66
CA GLU A 104 20.28 -0.18 -6.17
C GLU A 104 20.78 -1.63 -6.24
N ALA A 105 21.23 -2.08 -7.42
CA ALA A 105 21.77 -3.43 -7.61
C ALA A 105 22.95 -3.75 -6.67
N THR A 106 23.80 -2.77 -6.38
CA THR A 106 24.94 -2.96 -5.47
C THR A 106 24.48 -2.98 -4.01
N SER A 107 23.44 -2.23 -3.64
CA SER A 107 22.80 -2.30 -2.33
C SER A 107 22.21 -3.68 -2.08
N GLU A 108 21.49 -4.25 -3.04
CA GLU A 108 20.93 -5.60 -2.93
C GLU A 108 22.02 -6.67 -2.72
N LEU A 109 23.15 -6.55 -3.43
CA LEU A 109 24.29 -7.45 -3.25
C LEU A 109 25.00 -7.25 -1.90
N ARG A 110 24.99 -6.03 -1.34
CA ARG A 110 25.44 -5.81 0.05
C ARG A 110 24.50 -6.52 1.02
N MET A 111 23.18 -6.35 0.87
CA MET A 111 22.20 -7.03 1.71
C MET A 111 22.36 -8.54 1.65
N LEU A 112 22.69 -9.08 0.47
CA LEU A 112 22.95 -10.51 0.30
C LEU A 112 24.20 -10.98 1.04
N ALA A 113 25.31 -10.24 0.93
CA ALA A 113 26.52 -10.53 1.69
C ALA A 113 26.28 -10.51 3.21
N VAL A 114 25.42 -9.61 3.70
CA VAL A 114 25.02 -9.58 5.12
C VAL A 114 24.14 -10.77 5.48
N ALA A 115 23.14 -11.10 4.66
CA ALA A 115 22.21 -12.21 4.89
C ALA A 115 22.89 -13.59 4.94
N LEU A 116 24.00 -13.74 4.20
CA LEU A 116 24.85 -14.93 4.18
C LEU A 116 25.91 -14.95 5.29
N GLY A 117 26.06 -13.87 6.05
CA GLY A 117 27.09 -13.72 7.09
C GLY A 117 28.51 -13.51 6.56
N GLU A 118 28.65 -13.21 5.26
CA GLU A 118 29.94 -12.84 4.64
C GLU A 118 30.40 -11.45 5.08
N TYR A 119 29.44 -10.61 5.48
CA TYR A 119 29.67 -9.26 5.97
C TYR A 119 28.82 -8.99 7.22
N GLU A 120 29.47 -8.93 8.38
CA GLU A 120 28.82 -8.47 9.61
C GLU A 120 28.64 -6.94 9.56
N HIS A 121 27.42 -6.47 9.34
CA HIS A 121 27.09 -5.05 9.28
C HIS A 121 26.62 -4.54 10.66
N PRO A 122 27.08 -3.34 11.12
CA PRO A 122 26.73 -2.84 12.45
C PRO A 122 25.27 -2.42 12.62
N ALA A 123 24.59 -2.02 11.54
CA ALA A 123 23.22 -1.49 11.58
C ALA A 123 22.11 -2.52 11.31
N ILE A 124 22.41 -3.65 10.66
CA ILE A 124 21.41 -4.63 10.24
C ILE A 124 21.89 -6.05 10.49
N SER A 125 21.01 -6.91 11.01
CA SER A 125 21.32 -8.32 11.24
C SER A 125 21.24 -9.16 9.97
N ALA A 126 21.85 -10.34 9.97
CA ALA A 126 21.74 -11.30 8.87
C ALA A 126 20.29 -11.79 8.67
N GLU A 127 19.49 -11.84 9.73
CA GLU A 127 18.08 -12.21 9.68
C GLU A 127 17.25 -11.12 8.99
N ASP A 128 17.41 -9.86 9.41
CA ASP A 128 16.70 -8.72 8.82
C ASP A 128 17.07 -8.52 7.35
N ALA A 129 18.35 -8.66 6.99
CA ALA A 129 18.79 -8.58 5.60
C ALA A 129 18.18 -9.69 4.72
N ARG A 130 18.05 -10.90 5.26
CA ARG A 130 17.38 -12.02 4.58
C ARG A 130 15.88 -11.76 4.42
N GLN A 131 15.24 -11.18 5.43
CA GLN A 131 13.83 -10.80 5.37
C GLN A 131 13.60 -9.73 4.30
N PHE A 132 14.43 -8.69 4.28
CA PHE A 132 14.38 -7.63 3.27
C PHE A 132 14.49 -8.20 1.85
N LEU A 133 15.51 -9.02 1.57
CA LEU A 133 15.70 -9.62 0.25
C LEU A 133 14.54 -10.54 -0.15
N SER A 134 13.99 -11.30 0.81
CA SER A 134 12.83 -12.15 0.55
C SER A 134 11.62 -11.34 0.09
N GLN A 135 11.39 -10.18 0.70
CA GLN A 135 10.33 -9.23 0.30
C GLN A 135 10.64 -8.59 -1.06
N VAL A 136 11.90 -8.20 -1.33
CA VAL A 136 12.32 -7.68 -2.64
C VAL A 136 12.06 -8.69 -3.76
N LEU A 137 12.46 -9.95 -3.56
CA LEU A 137 12.21 -11.04 -4.50
C LEU A 137 10.71 -11.24 -4.71
N ALA A 138 9.93 -11.27 -3.63
CA ALA A 138 8.47 -11.42 -3.64
C ALA A 138 7.76 -10.33 -4.45
N MET A 139 8.14 -9.06 -4.29
CA MET A 139 7.52 -7.94 -5.01
C MET A 139 7.92 -7.87 -6.49
N ASN A 140 8.96 -8.59 -6.89
CA ASN A 140 9.57 -8.50 -8.22
C ASN A 140 9.74 -9.87 -8.90
N LEU A 141 8.90 -10.85 -8.58
CA LEU A 141 8.99 -12.23 -9.10
C LEU A 141 9.03 -12.29 -10.64
N GLU A 142 8.47 -11.30 -11.34
CA GLU A 142 8.57 -11.18 -12.81
C GLU A 142 10.00 -11.22 -13.30
N LEU A 143 10.93 -10.63 -12.54
CA LEU A 143 12.35 -10.57 -12.86
C LEU A 143 13.01 -11.95 -12.79
N LEU A 144 12.51 -12.84 -11.94
CA LEU A 144 13.01 -14.21 -11.78
C LEU A 144 12.53 -15.15 -12.90
N PHE A 145 11.28 -15.01 -13.34
CA PHE A 145 10.59 -16.10 -14.06
C PHE A 145 10.14 -15.80 -15.50
N ALA A 146 10.19 -14.54 -15.94
CA ALA A 146 9.80 -14.17 -17.32
C ALA A 146 11.03 -13.81 -18.19
N PRO A 147 10.99 -14.02 -19.51
CA PRO A 147 11.93 -13.36 -20.40
C PRO A 147 11.60 -11.86 -20.53
N PRO A 148 12.58 -10.98 -20.82
CA PRO A 148 12.32 -9.56 -21.00
C PRO A 148 11.27 -9.28 -22.09
N THR A 149 10.25 -8.49 -21.75
CA THR A 149 9.25 -8.05 -22.74
C THR A 149 9.90 -7.19 -23.83
N GLU A 150 9.26 -7.07 -25.01
CA GLU A 150 9.78 -6.22 -26.09
C GLU A 150 9.87 -4.74 -25.65
N ALA A 151 8.93 -4.31 -24.81
CA ALA A 151 8.92 -2.97 -24.21
C ALA A 151 10.11 -2.76 -23.27
N GLU A 152 10.41 -3.72 -22.39
CA GLU A 152 11.61 -3.70 -21.53
C GLU A 152 12.89 -3.68 -22.34
N ARG A 153 12.98 -4.52 -23.38
CA ARG A 153 14.17 -4.58 -24.25
C ARG A 153 14.42 -3.26 -24.97
N THR A 154 13.35 -2.58 -25.38
CA THR A 154 13.44 -1.27 -26.04
C THR A 154 13.79 -0.15 -25.06
N ARG A 155 13.22 -0.17 -23.84
CA ARG A 155 13.38 0.90 -22.84
C ARG A 155 14.67 0.80 -22.02
N GLN A 156 15.07 -0.41 -21.63
CA GLN A 156 16.16 -0.66 -20.69
C GLN A 156 17.40 -1.31 -21.34
N GLY A 157 17.28 -1.82 -22.57
CA GLY A 157 18.39 -2.38 -23.33
C GLY A 157 19.14 -3.47 -22.56
N ARG A 158 20.46 -3.29 -22.42
CA ARG A 158 21.34 -4.23 -21.69
C ARG A 158 21.12 -4.25 -20.17
N THR A 159 20.50 -3.22 -19.61
CA THR A 159 20.22 -3.15 -18.17
C THR A 159 19.10 -4.12 -17.76
N ALA A 160 18.16 -4.44 -18.66
CA ALA A 160 17.12 -5.43 -18.40
C ALA A 160 17.70 -6.81 -18.05
N GLN A 161 18.77 -7.22 -18.74
CA GLN A 161 19.43 -8.49 -18.46
C GLN A 161 20.19 -8.48 -17.11
N LEU A 162 20.83 -7.36 -16.78
CA LEU A 162 21.52 -7.17 -15.50
C LEU A 162 20.57 -7.39 -14.32
N ILE A 163 19.39 -6.77 -14.37
CA ILE A 163 18.39 -6.86 -13.31
C ILE A 163 17.95 -8.31 -13.10
N ARG A 164 17.74 -9.07 -14.19
CA ARG A 164 17.36 -10.49 -14.10
C ARG A 164 18.49 -11.37 -13.57
N ASP A 165 19.72 -11.12 -14.01
CA ASP A 165 20.88 -11.86 -13.52
C ASP A 165 21.16 -11.56 -12.03
N LEU A 166 20.92 -10.33 -11.58
CA LEU A 166 20.92 -9.95 -10.16
C LEU A 166 19.88 -10.76 -9.38
N PHE A 167 18.62 -10.75 -9.82
CA PHE A 167 17.54 -11.44 -9.12
C PHE A 167 17.76 -12.95 -9.06
N ARG A 168 18.21 -13.57 -10.16
CA ARG A 168 18.57 -14.99 -10.19
C ARG A 168 19.67 -15.28 -9.17
N HIS A 169 20.73 -14.48 -9.15
CA HIS A 169 21.83 -14.64 -8.19
C HIS A 169 21.35 -14.52 -6.73
N ILE A 170 20.51 -13.55 -6.41
CA ILE A 170 19.94 -13.40 -5.06
C ILE A 170 19.08 -14.62 -4.69
N ALA A 171 18.21 -15.07 -5.60
CA ALA A 171 17.33 -16.21 -5.34
C ALA A 171 18.10 -17.54 -5.17
N ASP A 172 19.14 -17.77 -5.98
CA ASP A 172 20.00 -18.96 -5.90
C ASP A 172 20.70 -19.06 -4.54
N GLU A 173 21.11 -17.93 -3.96
CA GLU A 173 21.84 -17.87 -2.68
C GLU A 173 20.90 -17.83 -1.44
N VAL A 174 19.74 -17.17 -1.53
CA VAL A 174 18.75 -17.09 -0.42
C VAL A 174 17.93 -18.38 -0.31
N GLY A 175 17.68 -19.06 -1.43
CA GLY A 175 16.87 -20.28 -1.52
C GLY A 175 15.40 -19.98 -1.81
N TYR A 176 14.86 -20.67 -2.82
CA TYR A 176 13.50 -20.43 -3.33
C TYR A 176 12.38 -20.74 -2.33
N ASP A 177 12.56 -21.70 -1.42
CA ASP A 177 11.52 -22.11 -0.47
C ASP A 177 11.24 -21.04 0.59
N VAL A 178 12.30 -20.43 1.12
CA VAL A 178 12.21 -19.34 2.12
C VAL A 178 11.54 -18.12 1.53
N VAL A 179 11.85 -17.82 0.26
CA VAL A 179 11.23 -16.73 -0.50
C VAL A 179 9.74 -17.01 -0.73
N GLY A 180 9.38 -18.25 -1.08
CA GLY A 180 8.00 -18.68 -1.25
C GLY A 180 7.16 -18.53 0.03
N ASP A 181 7.66 -18.99 1.18
CA ASP A 181 6.94 -18.88 2.46
C ASP A 181 6.68 -17.41 2.84
N LYS A 182 7.69 -16.55 2.73
CA LYS A 182 7.57 -15.12 3.05
C LYS A 182 6.65 -14.37 2.09
N LEU A 183 6.68 -14.73 0.81
CA LEU A 183 5.76 -14.20 -0.19
C LEU A 183 4.31 -14.59 0.12
N VAL A 184 4.05 -15.82 0.55
CA VAL A 184 2.69 -16.25 0.92
C VAL A 184 2.20 -15.45 2.14
N GLU A 185 3.04 -15.26 3.15
CA GLU A 185 2.73 -14.38 4.30
C GLU A 185 2.37 -12.96 3.84
N GLU A 186 3.14 -12.42 2.89
CA GLU A 186 2.93 -11.09 2.33
C GLU A 186 1.62 -10.97 1.52
N ILE A 187 1.32 -11.96 0.68
CA ILE A 187 0.03 -12.04 -0.04
C ILE A 187 -1.13 -12.03 0.96
N TRP A 188 -1.04 -12.82 2.03
CA TRP A 188 -2.07 -12.81 3.07
C TRP A 188 -2.16 -11.48 3.81
N ARG A 189 -1.04 -10.79 4.05
CA ARG A 189 -1.00 -9.46 4.65
C ARG A 189 -1.74 -8.44 3.78
N ILE A 190 -1.53 -8.47 2.46
CA ILE A 190 -2.24 -7.62 1.50
C ILE A 190 -3.73 -7.97 1.48
N LEU A 191 -4.09 -9.26 1.38
CA LEU A 191 -5.48 -9.70 1.28
C LEU A 191 -6.31 -9.38 2.54
N ARG A 192 -5.71 -9.29 3.73
CA ARG A 192 -6.40 -8.84 4.96
C ARG A 192 -6.92 -7.40 4.86
N GLN A 193 -6.32 -6.58 4.02
CA GLN A 193 -6.79 -5.21 3.77
C GLN A 193 -7.99 -5.18 2.80
N ARG A 194 -8.34 -6.32 2.19
CA ARG A 194 -9.43 -6.47 1.20
C ARG A 194 -9.38 -5.39 0.12
N PRO A 195 -8.27 -5.28 -0.63
CA PRO A 195 -8.16 -4.31 -1.71
C PRO A 195 -9.18 -4.61 -2.80
N ILE A 196 -9.70 -3.57 -3.44
CA ILE A 196 -10.58 -3.70 -4.61
C ILE A 196 -9.79 -4.24 -5.81
N GLN A 197 -8.56 -3.73 -6.00
CA GLN A 197 -7.64 -4.19 -7.02
C GLN A 197 -6.84 -5.40 -6.52
N VAL A 198 -7.07 -6.56 -7.12
CA VAL A 198 -6.43 -7.83 -6.74
C VAL A 198 -5.58 -8.42 -7.88
N ASP A 199 -5.43 -7.72 -9.00
CA ASP A 199 -4.78 -8.27 -10.20
C ASP A 199 -3.32 -8.63 -9.97
N GLN A 200 -2.58 -7.78 -9.25
CA GLN A 200 -1.19 -8.07 -8.88
C GLN A 200 -1.13 -9.33 -8.02
N VAL A 201 -1.94 -9.42 -6.96
CA VAL A 201 -2.00 -10.60 -6.07
C VAL A 201 -2.39 -11.86 -6.85
N THR A 202 -3.37 -11.76 -7.73
CA THR A 202 -3.84 -12.88 -8.58
C THR A 202 -2.73 -13.34 -9.53
N SER A 203 -1.99 -12.41 -10.14
CA SER A 203 -0.83 -12.70 -10.98
C SER A 203 0.27 -13.43 -10.19
N LEU A 204 0.54 -13.02 -8.96
CA LEU A 204 1.50 -13.69 -8.07
C LEU A 204 1.06 -15.13 -7.74
N ILE A 205 -0.20 -15.32 -7.34
CA ILE A 205 -0.74 -16.66 -7.05
C ILE A 205 -0.71 -17.56 -8.29
N THR A 206 -1.05 -17.02 -9.47
CA THR A 206 -1.00 -17.75 -10.75
C THR A 206 0.42 -18.23 -11.06
N ARG A 207 1.44 -17.39 -10.81
CA ARG A 207 2.83 -17.80 -11.04
C ARG A 207 3.29 -18.85 -10.04
N LEU A 208 2.91 -18.70 -8.78
CA LEU A 208 3.20 -19.70 -7.76
C LEU A 208 2.52 -21.05 -8.04
N SER A 209 1.32 -21.05 -8.62
CA SER A 209 0.65 -22.30 -8.99
C SER A 209 1.37 -23.03 -10.12
N VAL A 210 1.87 -22.31 -11.13
CA VAL A 210 2.71 -22.87 -12.20
C VAL A 210 4.00 -23.45 -11.63
N TRP A 211 4.67 -22.70 -10.75
CA TRP A 211 5.95 -23.10 -10.17
C TRP A 211 5.85 -24.34 -9.28
N ARG A 212 4.78 -24.46 -8.48
CA ARG A 212 4.52 -25.68 -7.70
C ARG A 212 4.33 -26.93 -8.57
N GLY A 213 3.90 -26.76 -9.82
CA GLY A 213 3.77 -27.86 -10.77
C GLY A 213 5.11 -28.37 -11.32
N ASP A 214 6.23 -27.69 -11.05
CA ASP A 214 7.56 -28.06 -11.51
C ASP A 214 8.16 -29.18 -10.63
N PRO A 215 8.53 -30.34 -11.21
CA PRO A 215 9.09 -31.46 -10.45
C PRO A 215 10.48 -31.19 -9.85
N ASP A 216 11.20 -30.16 -10.31
CA ASP A 216 12.54 -29.80 -9.81
C ASP A 216 12.49 -28.85 -8.59
N VAL A 217 11.30 -28.57 -8.06
CA VAL A 217 11.04 -27.58 -7.00
C VAL A 217 10.34 -28.23 -5.79
N GLU A 218 10.96 -28.16 -4.61
CA GLU A 218 10.39 -28.68 -3.35
C GLU A 218 9.93 -27.57 -2.39
N LEU A 219 8.75 -26.99 -2.65
CA LEU A 219 8.15 -26.01 -1.74
C LEU A 219 7.66 -26.61 -0.41
N SER A 220 8.12 -26.10 0.73
CA SER A 220 7.60 -26.41 2.08
C SER A 220 6.24 -25.77 2.40
N SER A 221 5.82 -24.76 1.63
CA SER A 221 4.68 -23.84 1.86
C SER A 221 3.28 -24.42 1.65
N GLY A 222 3.09 -25.74 1.83
CA GLY A 222 1.93 -26.45 1.30
C GLY A 222 0.57 -25.81 1.63
N HIS A 223 0.22 -25.64 2.91
CA HIS A 223 -1.18 -25.34 3.26
C HIS A 223 -1.63 -23.89 2.97
N GLY A 224 -0.76 -22.91 3.15
CA GLY A 224 -1.12 -21.48 2.97
C GLY A 224 -1.26 -21.11 1.50
N LEU A 225 -0.34 -21.60 0.66
CA LEU A 225 -0.37 -21.42 -0.79
C LEU A 225 -1.50 -22.22 -1.43
N ASP A 226 -1.74 -23.45 -0.99
CA ASP A 226 -2.82 -24.30 -1.50
C ASP A 226 -4.17 -23.64 -1.38
N ARG A 227 -4.41 -22.99 -0.25
CA ARG A 227 -5.66 -22.26 -0.01
C ARG A 227 -5.83 -21.11 -0.99
N LEU A 228 -4.77 -20.37 -1.32
CA LEU A 228 -4.81 -19.26 -2.28
C LEU A 228 -5.04 -19.77 -3.72
N ILE A 229 -4.32 -20.80 -4.14
CA ILE A 229 -4.46 -21.42 -5.47
C ILE A 229 -5.87 -22.00 -5.62
N THR A 230 -6.32 -22.76 -4.62
CA THR A 230 -7.63 -23.41 -4.63
C THR A 230 -8.74 -22.37 -4.63
N ALA A 231 -8.60 -21.24 -3.92
CA ALA A 231 -9.60 -20.17 -3.95
C ALA A 231 -9.85 -19.60 -5.36
N LEU A 232 -8.85 -19.60 -6.24
CA LEU A 232 -8.98 -19.08 -7.62
C LEU A 232 -9.29 -20.16 -8.67
N PHE A 233 -8.57 -21.28 -8.64
CA PHE A 233 -8.54 -22.26 -9.74
C PHE A 233 -9.26 -23.58 -9.45
N GLY A 234 -9.56 -23.88 -8.18
CA GLY A 234 -10.06 -25.20 -7.77
C GLY A 234 -11.02 -25.16 -6.58
N THR A 235 -11.84 -24.10 -6.48
CA THR A 235 -12.56 -23.69 -5.27
C THR A 235 -13.46 -24.78 -4.69
N THR A 236 -14.03 -25.61 -5.55
CA THR A 236 -15.05 -26.62 -5.23
C THR A 236 -14.81 -27.91 -6.01
N GLU A 237 -15.60 -28.95 -5.75
CA GLU A 237 -15.42 -30.26 -6.40
C GLU A 237 -15.56 -30.15 -7.92
N ALA A 238 -16.53 -29.38 -8.41
CA ALA A 238 -16.80 -29.29 -9.84
C ALA A 238 -15.78 -28.47 -10.62
N CYS A 239 -14.91 -27.70 -9.97
CA CYS A 239 -13.81 -26.99 -10.63
C CYS A 239 -12.42 -27.38 -10.11
N ARG A 240 -12.29 -28.40 -9.26
CA ARG A 240 -11.02 -28.77 -8.59
C ARG A 240 -9.85 -28.97 -9.56
N ASP A 241 -10.14 -29.49 -10.74
CA ASP A 241 -9.20 -29.79 -11.82
C ASP A 241 -8.97 -28.63 -12.80
N ASP A 242 -9.49 -27.44 -12.51
CA ASP A 242 -9.50 -26.26 -13.39
C ASP A 242 -9.99 -26.57 -14.82
N PRO A 243 -11.24 -27.06 -14.99
CA PRO A 243 -11.71 -27.69 -16.22
C PRO A 243 -12.06 -26.71 -17.36
N GLY A 244 -12.01 -25.40 -17.10
CA GLY A 244 -12.53 -24.35 -17.97
C GLY A 244 -14.02 -24.09 -17.78
N LEU A 245 -14.46 -22.87 -18.12
CA LEU A 245 -15.82 -22.38 -17.84
C LEU A 245 -16.92 -23.21 -18.53
N ASP A 246 -16.71 -23.64 -19.78
CA ASP A 246 -17.70 -24.42 -20.55
C ASP A 246 -17.98 -25.79 -19.92
N VAL A 247 -16.92 -26.46 -19.46
CA VAL A 247 -17.03 -27.75 -18.78
C VAL A 247 -17.66 -27.58 -17.41
N PHE A 248 -17.27 -26.53 -16.68
CA PHE A 248 -17.89 -26.20 -15.40
C PHE A 248 -19.40 -25.94 -15.53
N ARG A 249 -19.83 -25.15 -16.54
CA ARG A 249 -21.26 -24.94 -16.86
C ARG A 249 -22.00 -26.26 -17.07
N THR A 250 -21.43 -27.15 -17.88
CA THR A 250 -22.01 -28.48 -18.15
C THR A 250 -22.15 -29.31 -16.86
N ARG A 251 -21.17 -29.21 -15.95
CA ARG A 251 -21.22 -29.89 -14.64
C ARG A 251 -22.35 -29.32 -13.78
N LEU A 252 -22.56 -28.00 -13.75
CA LEU A 252 -23.65 -27.36 -13.01
C LEU A 252 -25.04 -27.82 -13.50
N GLU A 253 -25.23 -27.92 -14.81
CA GLU A 253 -26.50 -28.38 -15.41
C GLU A 253 -26.88 -29.82 -15.02
N ALA A 254 -25.88 -30.65 -14.71
CA ALA A 254 -26.08 -32.03 -14.28
C ALA A 254 -26.34 -32.18 -12.78
N MET A 255 -26.17 -31.12 -11.98
CA MET A 255 -26.33 -31.17 -10.53
C MET A 255 -27.79 -31.07 -10.10
N ASP A 256 -28.10 -31.71 -8.98
CA ASP A 256 -29.33 -31.44 -8.25
C ASP A 256 -29.18 -30.22 -7.34
N THR A 257 -30.27 -29.82 -6.68
CA THR A 257 -30.27 -28.67 -5.76
C THR A 257 -29.24 -28.82 -4.62
N GLY A 258 -28.98 -30.05 -4.15
CA GLY A 258 -28.00 -30.31 -3.10
C GLY A 258 -26.57 -30.08 -3.58
N GLY A 259 -26.23 -30.54 -4.78
CA GLY A 259 -24.96 -30.26 -5.44
C GLY A 259 -24.73 -28.76 -5.67
N LEU A 260 -25.74 -28.06 -6.19
CA LEU A 260 -25.67 -26.61 -6.38
C LEU A 260 -25.48 -25.84 -5.07
N GLN A 261 -26.14 -26.27 -3.99
CA GLN A 261 -25.96 -25.66 -2.67
C GLN A 261 -24.55 -25.90 -2.12
N TYR A 262 -23.99 -27.09 -2.33
CA TYR A 262 -22.61 -27.41 -1.93
C TYR A 262 -21.60 -26.53 -2.66
N GLU A 263 -21.76 -26.38 -3.98
CA GLU A 263 -20.93 -25.49 -4.80
C GLU A 263 -21.06 -24.03 -4.31
N ALA A 264 -22.29 -23.53 -4.17
CA ALA A 264 -22.58 -22.17 -3.68
C ALA A 264 -21.88 -21.89 -2.34
N SER A 265 -22.05 -22.79 -1.37
CA SER A 265 -21.44 -22.64 -0.03
C SER A 265 -19.90 -22.67 -0.08
N GLY A 266 -19.33 -23.49 -0.97
CA GLY A 266 -17.88 -23.59 -1.15
C GLY A 266 -17.27 -22.32 -1.72
N PHE A 267 -17.87 -21.76 -2.78
CA PHE A 267 -17.43 -20.47 -3.35
C PHE A 267 -17.60 -19.31 -2.37
N ALA A 268 -18.74 -19.23 -1.67
CA ALA A 268 -18.98 -18.22 -0.66
C ALA A 268 -17.88 -18.24 0.42
N ARG A 269 -17.59 -19.43 0.96
CA ARG A 269 -16.56 -19.60 1.98
C ARG A 269 -15.18 -19.17 1.50
N ALA A 270 -14.75 -19.64 0.32
CA ALA A 270 -13.45 -19.29 -0.22
C ALA A 270 -13.31 -17.78 -0.45
N MET A 271 -14.37 -17.16 -0.98
CA MET A 271 -14.44 -15.71 -1.19
C MET A 271 -14.33 -14.93 0.12
N HIS A 272 -15.13 -15.24 1.14
CA HIS A 272 -15.10 -14.52 2.41
C HIS A 272 -13.81 -14.75 3.20
N ASP A 273 -13.23 -15.94 3.11
CA ASP A 273 -11.96 -16.30 3.76
C ASP A 273 -10.77 -15.52 3.17
N THR A 274 -10.68 -15.46 1.84
CA THR A 274 -9.51 -14.92 1.14
C THR A 274 -9.69 -13.48 0.67
N GLY A 275 -10.93 -13.04 0.43
CA GLY A 275 -11.23 -11.83 -0.32
C GLY A 275 -11.05 -11.97 -1.84
N LEU A 276 -10.62 -13.12 -2.35
CA LEU A 276 -10.45 -13.40 -3.77
C LEU A 276 -11.69 -14.08 -4.34
N VAL A 277 -12.05 -13.75 -5.57
CA VAL A 277 -13.17 -14.39 -6.26
C VAL A 277 -12.71 -15.15 -7.49
N SER A 278 -13.00 -16.45 -7.51
CA SER A 278 -12.76 -17.29 -8.69
C SER A 278 -13.65 -16.87 -9.87
N PRO A 279 -13.13 -16.87 -11.11
CA PRO A 279 -13.95 -16.73 -12.32
C PRO A 279 -15.09 -17.76 -12.43
N TYR A 280 -14.92 -18.96 -11.86
CA TYR A 280 -15.98 -19.97 -11.80
C TYR A 280 -17.17 -19.53 -10.93
N HIS A 281 -16.94 -18.68 -9.92
CA HIS A 281 -18.02 -18.12 -9.10
C HIS A 281 -18.93 -17.20 -9.91
N ALA A 282 -18.37 -16.45 -10.87
CA ALA A 282 -19.17 -15.64 -11.79
C ALA A 282 -20.09 -16.51 -12.65
N GLU A 283 -19.57 -17.62 -13.16
CA GLU A 283 -20.35 -18.57 -13.96
C GLU A 283 -21.45 -19.25 -13.13
N LEU A 284 -21.14 -19.62 -11.88
CA LEU A 284 -22.11 -20.15 -10.92
C LEU A 284 -23.24 -19.16 -10.65
N LEU A 285 -22.94 -17.89 -10.33
CA LEU A 285 -23.99 -16.89 -10.08
C LEU A 285 -24.86 -16.63 -11.31
N GLN A 286 -24.26 -16.61 -12.50
CA GLN A 286 -25.00 -16.50 -13.76
C GLN A 286 -25.92 -17.70 -13.98
N PHE A 287 -25.56 -18.90 -13.51
CA PHE A 287 -26.45 -20.07 -13.49
C PHE A 287 -27.58 -19.89 -12.46
N LEU A 288 -27.22 -19.66 -11.20
CA LEU A 288 -28.13 -19.72 -10.06
C LEU A 288 -29.21 -18.64 -10.09
N ARG A 289 -28.98 -17.50 -10.78
CA ARG A 289 -30.02 -16.47 -10.94
C ARG A 289 -31.28 -16.98 -11.64
N HIS A 290 -31.18 -18.03 -12.45
CA HIS A 290 -32.33 -18.64 -13.11
C HIS A 290 -32.95 -19.79 -12.31
N GLU A 291 -32.25 -20.28 -11.28
CA GLU A 291 -32.64 -21.45 -10.50
C GLU A 291 -33.35 -21.05 -9.19
N SER A 292 -32.70 -20.23 -8.34
CA SER A 292 -33.21 -19.95 -7.00
C SER A 292 -32.53 -18.76 -6.33
N ASP A 293 -33.34 -17.81 -5.84
CA ASP A 293 -32.86 -16.69 -5.00
C ASP A 293 -32.18 -17.17 -3.72
N TYR A 294 -32.60 -18.32 -3.18
CA TYR A 294 -31.95 -18.93 -2.02
C TYR A 294 -30.51 -19.34 -2.36
N LEU A 295 -30.30 -20.02 -3.51
CA LEU A 295 -28.96 -20.43 -3.92
C LEU A 295 -28.07 -19.25 -4.28
N VAL A 296 -28.63 -18.17 -4.87
CA VAL A 296 -27.89 -16.91 -5.08
C VAL A 296 -27.42 -16.32 -3.74
N ALA A 297 -28.29 -16.29 -2.73
CA ALA A 297 -27.92 -15.80 -1.41
C ALA A 297 -26.85 -16.67 -0.74
N GLU A 298 -26.91 -18.00 -0.89
CA GLU A 298 -25.90 -18.92 -0.38
C GLU A 298 -24.55 -18.75 -1.11
N ALA A 299 -24.55 -18.57 -2.44
CA ALA A 299 -23.33 -18.35 -3.23
C ALA A 299 -22.63 -17.03 -2.86
N LEU A 300 -23.41 -15.99 -2.56
CA LEU A 300 -22.89 -14.73 -2.05
C LEU A 300 -22.46 -14.80 -0.57
N GLY A 301 -22.87 -15.85 0.17
CA GLY A 301 -22.60 -15.99 1.60
C GLY A 301 -23.30 -14.94 2.46
N LEU A 302 -24.51 -14.52 2.07
CA LEU A 302 -25.20 -13.40 2.72
C LEU A 302 -25.66 -13.73 4.14
N SER A 303 -25.52 -12.74 5.02
CA SER A 303 -26.17 -12.74 6.34
C SER A 303 -27.70 -12.61 6.22
N ASP A 304 -28.41 -12.67 7.35
CA ASP A 304 -29.84 -12.40 7.38
C ASP A 304 -30.19 -11.00 6.83
N THR A 305 -29.34 -10.00 7.07
CA THR A 305 -29.50 -8.65 6.51
C THR A 305 -29.41 -8.68 4.98
N GLY A 306 -28.35 -9.30 4.44
CA GLY A 306 -28.15 -9.41 3.00
C GLY A 306 -29.25 -10.24 2.32
N LYS A 307 -29.69 -11.33 2.94
CA LYS A 307 -30.82 -12.16 2.45
C LYS A 307 -32.11 -11.34 2.35
N ASN A 308 -32.45 -10.57 3.38
CA ASN A 308 -33.61 -9.68 3.35
C ASN A 308 -33.47 -8.58 2.29
N CYS A 309 -32.26 -8.02 2.14
CA CYS A 309 -31.94 -7.00 1.15
C CYS A 309 -32.12 -7.55 -0.28
N LEU A 310 -31.58 -8.73 -0.57
CA LEU A 310 -31.74 -9.43 -1.84
C LEU A 310 -33.20 -9.68 -2.17
N LEU A 311 -33.97 -10.25 -1.23
CA LEU A 311 -35.38 -10.57 -1.47
C LEU A 311 -36.23 -9.31 -1.68
N ARG A 312 -35.93 -8.22 -0.96
CA ARG A 312 -36.63 -6.94 -1.11
C ARG A 312 -36.35 -6.27 -2.45
N TYR A 313 -35.10 -6.32 -2.93
CA TYR A 313 -34.63 -5.63 -4.13
C TYR A 313 -34.23 -6.60 -5.26
N ARG A 314 -34.93 -7.74 -5.33
CA ARG A 314 -34.62 -8.88 -6.19
C ARG A 314 -34.30 -8.48 -7.62
N ASP A 315 -35.17 -7.70 -8.26
CA ASP A 315 -35.02 -7.33 -9.67
C ASP A 315 -33.75 -6.49 -9.92
N LEU A 316 -33.40 -5.61 -8.99
CA LEU A 316 -32.16 -4.83 -9.07
C LEU A 316 -30.95 -5.75 -8.90
N VAL A 317 -30.94 -6.62 -7.88
CA VAL A 317 -29.81 -7.53 -7.62
C VAL A 317 -29.57 -8.48 -8.79
N HIS A 318 -30.63 -9.07 -9.33
CA HIS A 318 -30.55 -9.93 -10.52
C HIS A 318 -30.01 -9.17 -11.73
N ARG A 319 -30.43 -7.91 -11.91
CA ARG A 319 -29.92 -7.08 -13.01
C ARG A 319 -28.46 -6.70 -12.83
N LEU A 320 -28.02 -6.42 -11.60
CA LEU A 320 -26.62 -6.16 -11.28
C LEU A 320 -25.76 -7.39 -11.57
N ILE A 321 -26.20 -8.58 -11.17
CA ILE A 321 -25.52 -9.85 -11.50
C ILE A 321 -25.44 -10.02 -13.02
N GLU A 322 -26.57 -9.91 -13.72
CA GLU A 322 -26.63 -10.07 -15.18
C GLU A 322 -25.63 -9.15 -15.90
N LYS A 323 -25.49 -7.90 -15.45
CA LYS A 323 -24.72 -6.86 -16.15
C LYS A 323 -23.26 -6.76 -15.72
N ALA A 324 -22.97 -6.91 -14.44
CA ALA A 324 -21.64 -6.65 -13.88
C ALA A 324 -20.82 -7.92 -13.70
N VAL A 325 -21.45 -9.07 -13.49
CA VAL A 325 -20.74 -10.32 -13.11
C VAL A 325 -20.36 -11.10 -14.36
N THR A 326 -19.10 -10.96 -14.77
CA THR A 326 -18.45 -11.79 -15.80
C THR A 326 -17.21 -12.46 -15.19
N PRO A 327 -16.63 -13.48 -15.86
CA PRO A 327 -15.38 -14.09 -15.40
C PRO A 327 -14.24 -13.07 -15.19
N GLN A 328 -14.16 -12.04 -16.03
CA GLN A 328 -13.14 -10.98 -15.97
C GLN A 328 -13.42 -9.93 -14.89
N THR A 329 -14.66 -9.84 -14.39
CA THR A 329 -15.07 -8.92 -13.33
C THR A 329 -15.52 -9.67 -12.08
N ALA A 330 -15.14 -10.94 -11.93
CA ALA A 330 -15.60 -11.82 -10.86
C ALA A 330 -15.39 -11.21 -9.46
N GLN A 331 -14.31 -10.43 -9.28
CA GLN A 331 -14.02 -9.74 -8.03
C GLN A 331 -15.17 -8.84 -7.52
N CYS A 332 -16.03 -8.31 -8.41
CA CYS A 332 -17.16 -7.48 -7.98
C CYS A 332 -18.24 -8.26 -7.19
N ILE A 333 -18.23 -9.59 -7.23
CA ILE A 333 -19.14 -10.45 -6.47
C ILE A 333 -18.95 -10.23 -4.97
N TYR A 334 -17.70 -10.12 -4.51
CA TYR A 334 -17.43 -9.85 -3.09
C TYR A 334 -17.94 -8.47 -2.68
N GLY A 335 -17.77 -7.47 -3.56
CA GLY A 335 -18.38 -6.14 -3.39
C GLY A 335 -19.90 -6.20 -3.30
N LEU A 336 -20.55 -6.95 -4.20
CA LEU A 336 -22.01 -7.14 -4.19
C LEU A 336 -22.49 -7.82 -2.90
N ALA A 337 -21.79 -8.85 -2.43
CA ALA A 337 -22.14 -9.54 -1.19
C ALA A 337 -22.10 -8.57 0.01
N LEU A 338 -21.00 -7.83 0.17
CA LEU A 338 -20.84 -6.88 1.26
C LEU A 338 -21.79 -5.68 1.14
N LEU A 339 -22.08 -5.19 -0.06
CA LEU A 339 -23.08 -4.15 -0.31
C LEU A 339 -24.45 -4.56 0.24
N LEU A 340 -24.87 -5.81 -0.02
CA LEU A 340 -26.15 -6.33 0.46
C LEU A 340 -26.15 -6.51 1.98
N ASP A 341 -25.06 -7.03 2.55
CA ASP A 341 -24.95 -7.23 4.01
C ASP A 341 -24.85 -5.93 4.81
N ARG A 342 -24.32 -4.86 4.20
CA ARG A 342 -24.37 -3.51 4.76
C ARG A 342 -25.78 -2.91 4.75
N GLY A 343 -26.72 -3.48 3.97
CA GLY A 343 -28.10 -3.00 3.89
C GLY A 343 -28.27 -1.63 3.23
N ILE A 344 -27.27 -1.12 2.49
CA ILE A 344 -27.31 0.25 1.94
C ILE A 344 -28.44 0.45 0.92
N LEU A 345 -29.00 -0.62 0.35
CA LEU A 345 -30.17 -0.52 -0.55
C LEU A 345 -31.44 -0.06 0.18
N TYR A 346 -31.49 -0.09 1.52
CA TYR A 346 -32.61 0.46 2.28
C TYR A 346 -32.64 1.99 2.29
N GLU A 347 -31.55 2.64 1.90
CA GLU A 347 -31.51 4.08 1.70
C GLU A 347 -32.31 4.44 0.42
N PRO A 348 -33.36 5.28 0.52
CA PRO A 348 -34.24 5.59 -0.60
C PRO A 348 -33.56 6.03 -1.90
N PRO A 349 -32.47 6.85 -1.89
CA PRO A 349 -31.83 7.30 -3.13
C PRO A 349 -30.91 6.26 -3.80
N VAL A 350 -30.49 5.20 -3.10
CA VAL A 350 -29.47 4.27 -3.59
C VAL A 350 -30.01 3.38 -4.72
N VAL A 351 -31.19 2.76 -4.52
CA VAL A 351 -31.83 1.89 -5.53
C VAL A 351 -32.05 2.58 -6.88
N PRO A 352 -32.71 3.76 -6.98
CA PRO A 352 -32.86 4.45 -8.26
C PRO A 352 -31.52 4.91 -8.84
N SER A 353 -30.54 5.25 -7.99
CA SER A 353 -29.19 5.61 -8.46
C SER A 353 -28.46 4.43 -9.10
N LEU A 354 -28.58 3.22 -8.56
CA LEU A 354 -28.01 2.01 -9.17
C LEU A 354 -28.70 1.63 -10.49
N TRP A 355 -30.02 1.79 -10.59
CA TRP A 355 -30.71 1.66 -11.88
C TRP A 355 -30.19 2.63 -12.93
N ARG A 356 -29.88 3.87 -12.52
CA ARG A 356 -29.21 4.85 -13.38
C ARG A 356 -27.79 4.42 -13.76
N GLN A 357 -27.01 3.82 -12.85
CA GLN A 357 -25.68 3.29 -13.20
C GLN A 357 -25.76 2.15 -14.22
N ILE A 358 -26.73 1.24 -14.09
CA ILE A 358 -26.95 0.16 -15.05
C ILE A 358 -27.23 0.70 -16.46
N ALA A 359 -27.91 1.85 -16.56
CA ALA A 359 -28.31 2.48 -17.82
C ALA A 359 -27.36 3.60 -18.27
N LEU A 360 -26.18 3.72 -17.65
CA LEU A 360 -25.29 4.86 -17.87
C LEU A 360 -24.58 4.78 -19.22
N ASP A 361 -24.73 5.83 -20.02
CA ASP A 361 -23.94 6.03 -21.24
C ASP A 361 -22.64 6.78 -20.90
N LEU A 362 -21.50 6.14 -21.17
CA LEU A 362 -20.18 6.70 -20.89
C LEU A 362 -19.75 7.72 -21.94
N SER A 363 -19.15 8.82 -21.50
CA SER A 363 -18.48 9.80 -22.35
C SER A 363 -17.31 9.16 -23.10
N PRO A 364 -16.90 9.72 -24.25
CA PRO A 364 -15.73 9.23 -24.98
C PRO A 364 -14.46 9.18 -24.11
N ALA A 365 -14.25 10.19 -23.27
CA ALA A 365 -13.09 10.28 -22.38
C ALA A 365 -13.10 9.16 -21.31
N ALA A 366 -14.24 8.90 -20.67
CA ALA A 366 -14.36 7.83 -19.69
C ALA A 366 -14.14 6.44 -20.33
N ARG A 367 -14.69 6.22 -21.54
CA ARG A 367 -14.46 4.98 -22.30
C ARG A 367 -12.99 4.78 -22.64
N GLU A 368 -12.33 5.80 -23.17
CA GLU A 368 -10.92 5.73 -23.55
C GLU A 368 -10.05 5.37 -22.35
N ARG A 369 -10.28 6.01 -21.19
CA ARG A 369 -9.55 5.71 -19.95
C ARG A 369 -9.74 4.25 -19.52
N LEU A 370 -10.99 3.78 -19.46
CA LEU A 370 -11.29 2.40 -19.05
C LEU A 370 -10.71 1.35 -20.01
N VAL A 371 -10.81 1.59 -21.32
CA VAL A 371 -10.24 0.68 -22.33
C VAL A 371 -8.71 0.68 -22.30
N ALA A 372 -8.09 1.84 -22.09
CA ALA A 372 -6.64 1.93 -21.99
C ALA A 372 -6.08 1.17 -20.77
N ALA A 373 -6.79 1.20 -19.64
CA ALA A 373 -6.35 0.51 -18.42
C ALA A 373 -6.71 -0.99 -18.42
N PHE A 374 -7.88 -1.36 -18.90
CA PHE A 374 -8.43 -2.69 -18.68
C PHE A 374 -8.75 -3.49 -19.96
N GLY A 375 -8.58 -2.89 -21.15
CA GLY A 375 -9.00 -3.49 -22.41
C GLY A 375 -10.50 -3.30 -22.71
N ASP A 376 -10.92 -3.80 -23.85
CA ASP A 376 -12.26 -3.64 -24.42
C ASP A 376 -13.26 -4.73 -24.01
N GLU A 377 -12.78 -5.87 -23.51
CA GLU A 377 -13.62 -6.98 -23.03
C GLU A 377 -13.42 -7.26 -21.53
N PRO A 378 -14.50 -7.28 -20.70
CA PRO A 378 -15.84 -6.81 -21.03
C PRO A 378 -15.86 -5.29 -21.25
N GLY A 379 -16.93 -4.81 -21.89
CA GLY A 379 -17.08 -3.40 -22.24
C GLY A 379 -16.96 -2.45 -21.04
N PRO A 380 -16.60 -1.17 -21.28
CA PRO A 380 -16.28 -0.22 -20.22
C PRO A 380 -17.44 0.04 -19.24
N GLU A 381 -18.70 -0.06 -19.68
CA GLU A 381 -19.88 0.02 -18.82
C GLU A 381 -19.90 -1.09 -17.77
N VAL A 382 -19.58 -2.32 -18.18
CA VAL A 382 -19.53 -3.48 -17.30
C VAL A 382 -18.41 -3.31 -16.28
N ARG A 383 -17.24 -2.84 -16.73
CA ARG A 383 -16.10 -2.57 -15.84
C ARG A 383 -16.40 -1.48 -14.82
N LEU A 384 -17.01 -0.38 -15.25
CA LEU A 384 -17.39 0.70 -14.33
C LEU A 384 -18.45 0.21 -13.33
N LEU A 385 -19.48 -0.50 -13.78
CA LEU A 385 -20.53 -1.04 -12.91
C LEU A 385 -19.95 -2.04 -11.88
N ALA A 386 -19.06 -2.92 -12.32
CA ALA A 386 -18.32 -3.84 -11.44
C ALA A 386 -17.49 -3.08 -10.38
N GLY A 387 -16.80 -2.00 -10.80
CA GLY A 387 -16.07 -1.11 -9.89
C GLY A 387 -16.97 -0.42 -8.87
N VAL A 388 -18.16 0.06 -9.29
CA VAL A 388 -19.15 0.66 -8.39
C VAL A 388 -19.60 -0.33 -7.31
N LEU A 389 -19.87 -1.60 -7.68
CA LEU A 389 -20.23 -2.64 -6.72
C LEU A 389 -19.08 -2.95 -5.75
N ALA A 390 -17.85 -3.05 -6.26
CA ALA A 390 -16.67 -3.27 -5.44
C ALA A 390 -16.46 -2.14 -4.43
N MET A 391 -16.56 -0.87 -4.86
CA MET A 391 -16.36 0.30 -4.01
C MET A 391 -17.44 0.45 -2.94
N LEU A 392 -18.71 0.25 -3.30
CA LEU A 392 -19.81 0.28 -2.34
C LEU A 392 -19.77 -0.89 -1.35
N GLY A 393 -19.25 -2.05 -1.74
CA GLY A 393 -19.07 -3.17 -0.82
C GLY A 393 -17.83 -3.04 0.07
N GLN A 394 -16.76 -2.45 -0.45
CA GLN A 394 -15.43 -2.41 0.17
C GLN A 394 -14.88 -0.97 0.25
N PRO A 395 -15.51 -0.08 1.03
CA PRO A 395 -15.08 1.32 1.11
C PRO A 395 -13.63 1.48 1.57
N LEU A 396 -13.12 0.57 2.41
CA LEU A 396 -11.74 0.57 2.91
C LEU A 396 -10.76 -0.17 2.00
N GLY A 397 -11.23 -0.79 0.92
CA GLY A 397 -10.40 -1.47 -0.07
C GLY A 397 -9.94 -0.57 -1.22
N ILE A 398 -10.33 0.70 -1.20
CA ILE A 398 -9.92 1.69 -2.20
C ILE A 398 -8.43 2.00 -2.00
N GLY A 399 -7.67 2.08 -3.09
CA GLY A 399 -6.25 2.42 -3.07
C GLY A 399 -5.98 3.69 -3.88
N GLN A 400 -4.98 4.47 -3.47
CA GLN A 400 -4.50 5.62 -4.26
C GLN A 400 -3.53 5.22 -5.39
N GLY A 401 -3.05 3.98 -5.38
CA GLY A 401 -1.99 3.54 -6.28
C GLY A 401 -0.66 4.26 -6.01
N ASP A 402 0.16 4.38 -7.05
CA ASP A 402 1.44 5.11 -7.05
C ASP A 402 1.24 6.63 -7.22
N ASN A 403 0.04 7.13 -6.96
CA ASN A 403 -0.35 8.51 -7.25
C ASN A 403 -0.49 9.34 -5.97
N PRO A 404 -0.10 10.63 -5.99
CA PRO A 404 -0.23 11.52 -4.83
C PRO A 404 -1.68 12.03 -4.66
N THR A 405 -2.68 11.15 -4.71
CA THR A 405 -4.12 11.47 -4.73
C THR A 405 -4.86 10.98 -3.48
N CYS A 406 -4.15 10.85 -2.35
CA CYS A 406 -4.68 10.38 -1.06
C CYS A 406 -6.02 11.01 -0.66
N GLN A 407 -6.21 12.32 -0.90
CA GLN A 407 -7.43 13.03 -0.54
C GLN A 407 -8.63 12.53 -1.35
N ALA A 408 -8.47 12.31 -2.66
CA ALA A 408 -9.54 11.81 -3.52
C ALA A 408 -9.91 10.37 -3.15
N ALA A 409 -8.92 9.49 -2.91
CA ALA A 409 -9.16 8.12 -2.46
C ALA A 409 -9.93 8.09 -1.11
N ARG A 410 -9.54 8.96 -0.17
CA ARG A 410 -10.23 9.09 1.12
C ARG A 410 -11.64 9.66 0.98
N ALA A 411 -11.87 10.62 0.09
CA ALA A 411 -13.21 11.12 -0.20
C ALA A 411 -14.11 10.00 -0.75
N LEU A 412 -13.65 9.24 -1.75
CA LEU A 412 -14.38 8.09 -2.29
C LEU A 412 -14.69 7.04 -1.21
N SER A 413 -13.72 6.75 -0.33
CA SER A 413 -13.88 5.82 0.80
C SER A 413 -14.94 6.30 1.78
N MET A 414 -14.88 7.57 2.20
CA MET A 414 -15.86 8.15 3.12
C MET A 414 -17.26 8.22 2.51
N TRP A 415 -17.40 8.54 1.21
CA TRP A 415 -18.69 8.57 0.54
C TRP A 415 -19.27 7.16 0.39
N ALA A 416 -18.46 6.17 -0.02
CA ALA A 416 -18.89 4.78 -0.04
C ALA A 416 -19.33 4.27 1.35
N TYR A 417 -18.74 4.81 2.42
CA TYR A 417 -19.05 4.44 3.80
C TYR A 417 -20.29 5.15 4.36
N ASN A 418 -20.39 6.48 4.21
CA ASN A 418 -21.41 7.33 4.86
C ASN A 418 -22.52 7.86 3.94
N ASP A 419 -22.24 8.06 2.66
CA ASP A 419 -23.10 8.82 1.74
C ASP A 419 -23.06 8.19 0.32
N PRO A 420 -23.57 6.95 0.17
CA PRO A 420 -23.40 6.17 -1.04
C PRO A 420 -24.13 6.77 -2.24
N ASP A 421 -25.23 7.52 -2.04
CA ASP A 421 -25.90 8.21 -3.15
C ASP A 421 -25.10 9.42 -3.66
N TYR A 422 -24.41 10.15 -2.77
CA TYR A 422 -23.46 11.19 -3.20
C TYR A 422 -22.34 10.60 -4.05
N LEU A 423 -21.73 9.48 -3.63
CA LEU A 423 -20.74 8.75 -4.43
C LEU A 423 -21.30 8.40 -5.81
N LEU A 424 -22.48 7.78 -5.86
CA LEU A 424 -23.12 7.38 -7.12
C LEU A 424 -23.38 8.59 -8.02
N GLN A 425 -23.70 9.76 -7.46
CA GLN A 425 -23.84 10.99 -8.22
C GLN A 425 -22.51 11.49 -8.79
N MET A 426 -21.42 11.44 -8.01
CA MET A 426 -20.08 11.81 -8.50
C MET A 426 -19.63 10.92 -9.66
N VAL A 427 -19.88 9.61 -9.57
CA VAL A 427 -19.57 8.66 -10.65
C VAL A 427 -20.31 9.02 -11.93
N VAL A 428 -21.61 9.34 -11.85
CA VAL A 428 -22.41 9.71 -13.02
C VAL A 428 -21.85 10.97 -13.69
N TRP A 429 -21.54 12.00 -12.91
CA TRP A 429 -20.99 13.25 -13.43
C TRP A 429 -19.64 13.05 -14.12
N ALA A 430 -18.70 12.34 -13.49
CA ALA A 430 -17.42 12.04 -14.11
C ALA A 430 -17.56 11.17 -15.37
N ALA A 431 -18.36 10.10 -15.30
CA ALA A 431 -18.45 9.11 -16.37
C ALA A 431 -19.26 9.59 -17.58
N ARG A 432 -20.37 10.31 -17.38
CA ARG A 432 -21.24 10.78 -18.45
C ARG A 432 -20.86 12.16 -18.96
N ASP A 433 -20.54 13.07 -18.04
CA ASP A 433 -20.35 14.50 -18.37
C ASP A 433 -18.87 14.86 -18.53
N ASP A 434 -17.93 13.99 -18.10
CA ASP A 434 -16.49 14.30 -17.97
C ASP A 434 -16.27 15.59 -17.16
N GLU A 435 -17.17 15.88 -16.21
CA GLU A 435 -17.14 17.08 -15.38
C GLU A 435 -17.78 16.79 -14.02
N ILE A 436 -17.03 16.98 -12.93
CA ILE A 436 -17.58 17.17 -11.58
C ILE A 436 -17.65 18.66 -11.25
N ILE A 437 -18.78 19.05 -10.64
CA ILE A 437 -18.97 20.38 -10.05
C ILE A 437 -19.15 20.23 -8.54
N MET A 438 -18.28 20.87 -7.77
CA MET A 438 -18.38 20.98 -6.31
C MET A 438 -18.47 22.45 -5.90
N HIS A 439 -18.77 22.71 -4.63
CA HIS A 439 -18.77 24.05 -4.07
C HIS A 439 -17.70 24.15 -2.99
N PHE A 440 -17.08 25.31 -2.90
CA PHE A 440 -16.17 25.67 -1.81
C PHE A 440 -16.65 26.99 -1.22
N GLU A 441 -17.15 26.96 0.01
CA GLU A 441 -17.69 28.13 0.72
C GLU A 441 -18.82 28.82 -0.10
N GLY A 442 -19.67 28.01 -0.73
CA GLY A 442 -20.78 28.46 -1.57
C GLY A 442 -20.40 28.89 -3.00
N GLN A 443 -19.12 28.84 -3.37
CA GLN A 443 -18.67 29.17 -4.72
C GLN A 443 -18.46 27.92 -5.57
N ARG A 444 -19.01 27.90 -6.79
CA ARG A 444 -18.85 26.81 -7.76
C ARG A 444 -17.38 26.58 -8.12
N ILE A 445 -16.98 25.31 -8.22
CA ILE A 445 -15.74 24.82 -8.82
C ILE A 445 -16.10 23.73 -9.82
N SER A 446 -15.65 23.87 -11.06
CA SER A 446 -15.75 22.83 -12.10
C SER A 446 -14.38 22.19 -12.34
N SER A 447 -14.35 20.86 -12.43
CA SER A 447 -13.14 20.10 -12.80
C SER A 447 -12.67 20.29 -14.25
N GLN A 448 -13.50 20.85 -15.15
CA GLN A 448 -13.09 21.20 -16.52
C GLN A 448 -12.56 22.63 -16.64
N GLU A 449 -13.07 23.56 -15.81
CA GLU A 449 -12.70 24.98 -15.82
C GLU A 449 -11.41 25.25 -15.02
N THR A 450 -10.89 24.25 -14.30
CA THR A 450 -9.72 24.36 -13.42
C THR A 450 -8.43 23.92 -14.12
N SER A 451 -7.29 24.40 -13.61
CA SER A 451 -5.96 23.98 -14.08
C SER A 451 -5.72 22.48 -13.90
N ALA A 452 -4.66 21.94 -14.51
CA ALA A 452 -4.21 20.57 -14.26
C ALA A 452 -4.07 20.27 -12.75
N GLY A 453 -4.40 19.03 -12.36
CA GLY A 453 -4.29 18.51 -11.00
C GLY A 453 -2.85 18.14 -10.62
N VAL A 454 -2.68 17.48 -9.48
CA VAL A 454 -1.40 16.95 -8.97
C VAL A 454 -0.93 15.76 -9.80
N ALA A 455 -1.83 14.89 -10.26
CA ALA A 455 -1.48 13.74 -11.09
C ALA A 455 -1.06 14.16 -12.51
N GLN A 456 0.17 13.83 -12.90
CA GLN A 456 0.74 14.20 -14.22
C GLN A 456 0.58 13.12 -15.29
N THR A 457 0.35 11.86 -14.90
CA THR A 457 0.17 10.70 -15.77
C THR A 457 -1.16 10.02 -15.49
N LEU A 458 -1.72 9.33 -16.49
CA LEU A 458 -2.93 8.53 -16.27
C LEU A 458 -2.60 7.37 -15.33
N PRO A 459 -3.28 7.25 -14.18
CA PRO A 459 -2.96 6.24 -13.19
C PRO A 459 -3.56 4.88 -13.58
N ILE A 460 -2.76 3.99 -14.18
CA ILE A 460 -3.24 2.70 -14.71
C ILE A 460 -3.55 1.68 -13.60
N ASP A 461 -3.12 1.95 -12.37
CA ASP A 461 -3.18 1.08 -11.20
C ASP A 461 -4.39 1.34 -10.28
N LEU A 462 -5.33 2.18 -10.69
CA LEU A 462 -6.55 2.48 -9.93
C LEU A 462 -7.71 1.56 -10.30
N ASP A 463 -8.66 1.39 -9.38
CA ASP A 463 -9.93 0.73 -9.68
C ASP A 463 -10.77 1.52 -10.71
N PRO A 464 -11.72 0.86 -11.42
CA PRO A 464 -12.48 1.51 -12.49
C PRO A 464 -13.21 2.81 -12.09
N VAL A 465 -13.68 2.92 -10.85
CA VAL A 465 -14.34 4.14 -10.38
C VAL A 465 -13.30 5.21 -10.10
N SER A 466 -12.24 4.88 -9.37
CA SER A 466 -11.17 5.81 -9.05
C SER A 466 -10.49 6.34 -10.33
N LEU A 467 -10.24 5.49 -11.33
CA LEU A 467 -9.69 5.88 -12.63
C LEU A 467 -10.51 6.96 -13.34
N VAL A 468 -11.84 6.89 -13.23
CA VAL A 468 -12.76 7.84 -13.85
C VAL A 468 -12.93 9.09 -13.00
N VAL A 469 -13.01 8.96 -11.68
CA VAL A 469 -13.43 10.05 -10.77
C VAL A 469 -12.25 10.86 -10.21
N VAL A 470 -11.15 10.21 -9.83
CA VAL A 470 -9.99 10.86 -9.16
C VAL A 470 -9.41 12.02 -9.97
N PRO A 471 -9.25 11.95 -11.31
CA PRO A 471 -8.72 13.08 -12.08
C PRO A 471 -9.55 14.37 -11.94
N HIS A 472 -10.87 14.26 -11.73
CA HIS A 472 -11.73 15.42 -11.52
C HIS A 472 -11.62 15.95 -10.09
N LEU A 473 -11.62 15.06 -9.11
CA LEU A 473 -11.50 15.42 -7.69
C LEU A 473 -10.15 16.07 -7.38
N ASP A 474 -9.07 15.58 -7.99
CA ASP A 474 -7.72 16.11 -7.85
C ASP A 474 -7.63 17.58 -8.32
N ARG A 475 -8.22 17.91 -9.48
CA ARG A 475 -8.31 19.30 -9.96
C ARG A 475 -9.12 20.20 -9.04
N ILE A 476 -10.23 19.68 -8.51
CA ILE A 476 -11.09 20.42 -7.56
C ILE A 476 -10.33 20.68 -6.27
N TYR A 477 -9.65 19.68 -5.72
CA TYR A 477 -8.86 19.79 -4.50
C TYR A 477 -7.74 20.85 -4.65
N VAL A 478 -7.00 20.83 -5.77
CA VAL A 478 -5.98 21.84 -6.07
C VAL A 478 -6.57 23.25 -6.16
N GLU A 479 -7.75 23.40 -6.77
CA GLU A 479 -8.45 24.69 -6.82
C GLU A 479 -8.93 25.16 -5.44
N MET A 480 -9.45 24.26 -4.59
CA MET A 480 -9.80 24.60 -3.21
C MET A 480 -8.56 25.09 -2.43
N GLY A 481 -7.43 24.40 -2.58
CA GLY A 481 -6.14 24.82 -2.02
C GLY A 481 -5.70 26.20 -2.52
N ARG A 482 -5.82 26.45 -3.84
CA ARG A 482 -5.52 27.76 -4.44
C ARG A 482 -6.38 28.88 -3.85
N ARG A 483 -7.67 28.62 -3.60
CA ARG A 483 -8.58 29.61 -2.97
C ARG A 483 -8.25 29.87 -1.48
N CYS A 484 -7.46 29.00 -0.86
CA CYS A 484 -6.92 29.21 0.48
C CYS A 484 -5.60 30.00 0.49
N ALA A 485 -5.00 30.29 -0.68
CA ALA A 485 -3.72 31.00 -0.75
C ALA A 485 -3.77 32.35 -0.02
N GLY A 486 -2.78 32.58 0.85
CA GLY A 486 -2.68 33.79 1.67
C GLY A 486 -3.54 33.82 2.94
N ARG A 487 -4.31 32.76 3.23
CA ARG A 487 -4.98 32.61 4.53
C ARG A 487 -3.97 32.16 5.60
N PRO A 488 -4.10 32.61 6.86
CA PRO A 488 -3.22 32.18 7.95
C PRO A 488 -3.58 30.76 8.44
N GLY A 489 -2.58 29.88 8.50
CA GLY A 489 -2.74 28.49 8.95
C GLY A 489 -2.87 27.48 7.81
N ASP A 490 -3.14 26.23 8.18
CA ASP A 490 -3.15 25.11 7.23
C ASP A 490 -4.45 25.08 6.39
N PRO A 491 -4.38 24.92 5.05
CA PRO A 491 -5.55 24.93 4.17
C PRO A 491 -6.56 23.82 4.48
N HIS A 492 -6.16 22.68 5.05
CA HIS A 492 -7.04 21.56 5.37
C HIS A 492 -8.13 21.93 6.38
N ARG A 493 -7.93 23.00 7.16
CA ARG A 493 -8.98 23.59 8.00
C ARG A 493 -10.25 23.92 7.23
N TRP A 494 -10.13 24.44 6.00
CA TRP A 494 -11.26 24.83 5.17
C TRP A 494 -11.56 23.79 4.09
N VAL A 495 -10.51 23.18 3.52
CA VAL A 495 -10.68 22.22 2.42
C VAL A 495 -11.36 20.94 2.89
N ASN A 496 -10.98 20.36 4.04
CA ASN A 496 -11.50 19.05 4.44
C ASN A 496 -13.03 19.03 4.63
N PRO A 497 -13.67 19.99 5.32
CA PRO A 497 -15.12 20.03 5.48
C PRO A 497 -15.89 20.23 4.18
N GLU A 498 -15.31 20.95 3.21
CA GLU A 498 -15.97 21.20 1.91
C GLU A 498 -15.72 20.06 0.90
N PHE A 499 -14.57 19.38 1.02
CA PHE A 499 -14.17 18.32 0.10
C PHE A 499 -14.74 16.95 0.49
N HIS A 500 -14.69 16.56 1.77
CA HIS A 500 -15.12 15.23 2.20
C HIS A 500 -16.61 15.15 2.49
N GLY A 501 -17.24 16.22 2.99
CA GLY A 501 -18.65 16.24 3.34
C GLY A 501 -18.90 16.90 4.69
N TRP A 502 -20.18 17.16 4.98
CA TRP A 502 -20.60 17.94 6.15
C TRP A 502 -20.17 17.34 7.50
N TRP A 503 -19.95 16.02 7.55
CA TRP A 503 -19.52 15.30 8.74
C TRP A 503 -18.06 15.52 9.10
N ALA A 504 -17.21 15.96 8.16
CA ALA A 504 -15.87 16.41 8.50
C ALA A 504 -15.99 17.69 9.31
N ALA A 505 -15.69 17.60 10.61
CA ALA A 505 -16.01 18.65 11.55
C ALA A 505 -15.25 19.95 11.22
N ARG A 506 -15.77 21.12 11.65
CA ARG A 506 -15.16 22.42 11.35
C ARG A 506 -14.21 22.93 12.44
N GLY A 507 -14.22 22.32 13.63
CA GLY A 507 -13.17 22.54 14.62
C GLY A 507 -11.89 21.89 14.13
N PHE A 508 -10.76 22.58 14.27
CA PHE A 508 -9.49 22.18 13.68
C PHE A 508 -8.36 22.44 14.67
N HIS A 509 -7.57 21.40 14.94
CA HIS A 509 -6.38 21.48 15.76
C HIS A 509 -5.16 21.10 14.93
N ILE A 510 -4.06 21.82 15.15
CA ILE A 510 -2.76 21.60 14.55
C ILE A 510 -1.68 21.85 15.61
N ASP A 511 -0.67 20.99 15.70
CA ASP A 511 0.46 21.12 16.64
C ASP A 511 1.76 21.56 15.97
N VAL A 512 1.69 21.98 14.70
CA VAL A 512 2.82 22.45 13.90
C VAL A 512 2.53 23.84 13.36
N ASP A 513 3.47 24.77 13.59
CA ASP A 513 3.42 26.07 12.94
C ASP A 513 3.73 25.93 11.44
N VAL A 514 2.81 26.40 10.59
CA VAL A 514 2.88 26.18 9.14
C VAL A 514 4.05 26.93 8.49
N GLU A 515 4.49 28.05 9.05
CA GLU A 515 5.59 28.84 8.49
C GLU A 515 6.95 28.26 8.85
N THR A 516 7.14 27.86 10.11
CA THR A 516 8.43 27.40 10.64
C THR A 516 8.60 25.89 10.64
N GLY A 517 7.49 25.14 10.63
CA GLY A 517 7.48 23.68 10.80
C GLY A 517 7.76 23.21 12.23
N ASN A 518 7.85 24.12 13.20
CA ASN A 518 8.11 23.80 14.60
C ASN A 518 6.84 23.36 15.33
N LEU A 519 7.02 22.55 16.38
CA LEU A 519 5.95 22.14 17.28
C LEU A 519 5.41 23.34 18.08
N VAL A 520 4.10 23.44 18.21
CA VAL A 520 3.38 24.48 18.95
C VAL A 520 2.22 23.88 19.74
N ASP A 521 1.98 24.41 20.95
CA ASP A 521 0.80 24.09 21.79
C ASP A 521 0.52 22.58 21.99
N LEU A 522 1.57 21.75 22.04
CA LEU A 522 1.46 20.29 22.03
C LEU A 522 0.65 19.71 23.20
N ASP A 523 0.75 20.28 24.40
CA ASP A 523 -0.04 19.84 25.57
C ASP A 523 -1.54 20.03 25.34
N ASP A 524 -1.98 21.22 24.88
CA ASP A 524 -3.39 21.47 24.57
C ASP A 524 -3.84 20.58 23.41
N PHE A 525 -3.08 20.52 22.31
CA PHE A 525 -3.40 19.67 21.17
C PHE A 525 -3.70 18.21 21.55
N LEU A 526 -2.82 17.60 22.35
CA LEU A 526 -2.98 16.21 22.79
C LEU A 526 -4.17 16.06 23.75
N ARG A 527 -4.41 17.00 24.66
CA ARG A 527 -5.59 16.97 25.55
C ARG A 527 -6.89 17.11 24.79
N GLN A 528 -6.93 17.96 23.76
CA GLN A 528 -8.10 18.09 22.88
C GLN A 528 -8.34 16.82 22.08
N PHE A 529 -7.29 16.14 21.61
CA PHE A 529 -7.44 14.86 20.92
C PHE A 529 -8.05 13.79 21.84
N HIS A 530 -7.57 13.67 23.09
CA HIS A 530 -8.18 12.80 24.09
C HIS A 530 -9.65 13.17 24.35
N ALA A 531 -9.93 14.45 24.57
CA ALA A 531 -11.26 14.93 24.89
C ALA A 531 -12.26 14.75 23.73
N GLY A 532 -11.80 14.76 22.47
CA GLY A 532 -12.63 14.52 21.30
C GLY A 532 -12.83 13.03 20.98
N TYR A 533 -11.78 12.22 21.08
CA TYR A 533 -11.77 10.86 20.49
C TYR A 533 -11.73 9.72 21.50
N HIS A 534 -11.17 9.92 22.71
CA HIS A 534 -10.97 8.83 23.66
C HIS A 534 -12.21 8.66 24.55
N PRO A 535 -12.87 7.47 24.56
CA PRO A 535 -14.13 7.25 25.29
C PRO A 535 -14.11 7.64 26.77
N SER A 536 -12.98 7.45 27.47
CA SER A 536 -12.83 7.85 28.88
C SER A 536 -12.88 9.35 29.14
N TYR A 537 -12.62 10.19 28.13
CA TYR A 537 -12.50 11.65 28.27
C TYR A 537 -13.59 12.42 27.51
N ASN A 538 -14.30 11.77 26.57
CA ASN A 538 -15.36 12.40 25.77
C ASN A 538 -16.79 12.05 26.23
N GLY A 539 -16.95 11.38 27.38
CA GLY A 539 -18.26 10.97 27.90
C GLY A 539 -18.76 9.62 27.37
N GLY A 540 -17.87 8.78 26.82
CA GLY A 540 -18.19 7.47 26.29
C GLY A 540 -18.79 7.49 24.89
N GLN A 541 -18.66 8.61 24.17
CA GLN A 541 -19.20 8.78 22.84
C GLN A 541 -18.29 8.11 21.80
N PRO A 542 -18.77 7.11 21.04
CA PRO A 542 -18.01 6.57 19.93
C PRO A 542 -17.94 7.60 18.80
N LEU A 543 -16.90 7.51 17.97
CA LEU A 543 -16.82 8.32 16.76
C LEU A 543 -18.00 7.99 15.84
N ILE A 544 -18.79 9.01 15.48
CA ILE A 544 -20.02 8.83 14.69
C ILE A 544 -19.70 8.65 13.22
N HIS A 545 -18.85 9.51 12.68
CA HIS A 545 -18.46 9.52 11.28
C HIS A 545 -16.93 9.52 11.15
N PRO A 546 -16.37 8.79 10.17
CA PRO A 546 -14.97 8.89 9.80
C PRO A 546 -14.48 10.34 9.71
N GLN A 547 -13.36 10.65 10.37
CA GLN A 547 -12.79 12.00 10.39
C GLN A 547 -11.45 12.07 9.66
N PRO A 548 -11.21 13.15 8.90
CA PRO A 548 -9.91 13.36 8.29
C PRO A 548 -8.86 13.75 9.33
N ALA A 549 -7.69 13.14 9.21
CA ALA A 549 -6.54 13.40 10.06
C ALA A 549 -5.26 13.42 9.23
N GLY A 550 -4.23 14.07 9.77
CA GLY A 550 -2.90 14.10 9.18
C GLY A 550 -1.89 13.60 10.19
N ILE A 551 -0.98 12.76 9.70
CA ILE A 551 0.09 12.15 10.48
C ILE A 551 1.46 12.55 9.93
N ALA A 552 2.45 12.64 10.81
CA ALA A 552 3.85 12.65 10.47
C ALA A 552 4.32 11.21 10.26
N VAL A 553 4.58 10.84 9.01
CA VAL A 553 5.11 9.51 8.68
C VAL A 553 6.61 9.51 8.95
N THR A 554 7.05 8.44 9.59
CA THR A 554 8.45 8.16 9.88
C THR A 554 8.87 6.82 9.27
N ASP A 555 10.16 6.65 9.02
CA ASP A 555 10.74 5.35 8.67
C ASP A 555 10.93 4.47 9.92
N SER A 556 11.43 3.24 9.73
CA SER A 556 11.74 2.29 10.82
C SER A 556 12.79 2.82 11.81
N ALA A 557 13.61 3.81 11.41
CA ALA A 557 14.54 4.51 12.29
C ALA A 557 13.92 5.74 12.99
N ALA A 558 12.59 5.89 12.92
CA ALA A 558 11.81 6.98 13.48
C ALA A 558 12.16 8.37 12.88
N ARG A 559 12.79 8.41 11.71
CA ARG A 559 13.16 9.66 11.02
C ARG A 559 11.98 10.16 10.21
N TYR A 560 11.74 11.46 10.23
CA TYR A 560 10.63 12.08 9.52
C TYR A 560 10.76 11.94 7.99
N VAL A 561 9.77 11.32 7.36
CA VAL A 561 9.68 11.13 5.90
C VAL A 561 8.80 12.21 5.28
N GLY A 562 7.63 12.47 5.87
CA GLY A 562 6.68 13.42 5.30
C GLY A 562 5.33 13.45 6.01
N TRP A 563 4.50 14.42 5.61
CA TRP A 563 3.11 14.51 6.04
C TRP A 563 2.25 13.56 5.21
N HIS A 564 1.35 12.84 5.86
CA HIS A 564 0.41 11.96 5.18
C HIS A 564 -1.00 12.12 5.73
N ALA A 565 -2.00 11.93 4.87
CA ALA A 565 -3.39 12.09 5.23
C ALA A 565 -4.07 10.72 5.38
N ILE A 566 -4.75 10.51 6.50
CA ILE A 566 -5.45 9.26 6.85
C ILE A 566 -6.85 9.58 7.37
N THR A 567 -7.68 8.55 7.52
CA THR A 567 -9.04 8.69 8.03
C THR A 567 -9.20 7.93 9.35
N ILE A 568 -9.50 8.63 10.45
CA ILE A 568 -9.84 8.00 11.72
C ILE A 568 -11.24 7.39 11.59
N LEU A 569 -11.38 6.10 11.86
CA LEU A 569 -12.64 5.37 11.72
C LEU A 569 -13.34 5.16 13.06
N ARG A 570 -12.58 4.82 14.10
CA ARG A 570 -13.10 4.59 15.46
C ARG A 570 -11.96 4.56 16.48
N VAL A 571 -12.32 4.79 17.74
CA VAL A 571 -11.46 4.58 18.90
C VAL A 571 -12.16 3.61 19.84
N ALA A 572 -11.52 2.49 20.14
CA ALA A 572 -12.11 1.41 20.94
C ALA A 572 -11.03 0.54 21.59
N PRO A 573 -11.33 -0.16 22.70
CA PRO A 573 -10.44 -1.18 23.22
C PRO A 573 -10.29 -2.34 22.23
N ASP A 574 -9.11 -2.93 22.18
CA ASP A 574 -8.85 -4.20 21.50
C ASP A 574 -9.28 -5.40 22.38
N PRO A 575 -9.15 -6.66 21.91
CA PRO A 575 -9.49 -7.83 22.71
C PRO A 575 -8.67 -8.02 24.00
N GLN A 576 -7.61 -7.24 24.20
CA GLN A 576 -6.77 -7.20 25.39
C GLN A 576 -7.02 -5.95 26.24
N ASP A 577 -8.12 -5.22 25.99
CA ASP A 577 -8.52 -3.99 26.66
C ASP A 577 -7.54 -2.81 26.48
N VAL A 578 -6.66 -2.85 25.47
CA VAL A 578 -5.80 -1.71 25.12
C VAL A 578 -6.59 -0.75 24.24
N MET A 579 -6.67 0.53 24.62
CA MET A 579 -7.34 1.53 23.79
C MET A 579 -6.55 1.80 22.52
N ARG A 580 -7.21 1.68 21.35
CA ARG A 580 -6.58 1.86 20.04
C ARG A 580 -7.34 2.83 19.17
N VAL A 581 -6.61 3.51 18.30
CA VAL A 581 -7.18 4.26 17.18
C VAL A 581 -7.15 3.37 15.95
N TYR A 582 -8.31 3.16 15.35
CA TYR A 582 -8.47 2.43 14.09
C TYR A 582 -8.69 3.43 12.97
N PHE A 583 -7.95 3.28 11.89
CA PHE A 583 -7.89 4.24 10.81
C PHE A 583 -7.75 3.54 9.46
N TYR A 584 -8.06 4.27 8.40
CA TYR A 584 -7.87 3.86 7.01
C TYR A 584 -6.76 4.68 6.37
N ASN A 585 -5.86 3.98 5.70
CA ASN A 585 -4.74 4.52 4.97
C ASN A 585 -4.84 4.12 3.47
N PRO A 586 -4.99 5.06 2.53
CA PRO A 586 -5.20 4.75 1.11
C PRO A 586 -3.92 4.32 0.37
N ASN A 587 -2.76 4.23 1.03
CA ASN A 587 -1.46 4.04 0.38
C ASN A 587 -1.11 2.59 -0.05
N ASN A 588 -2.07 1.67 -0.05
CA ASN A 588 -1.91 0.24 -0.38
C ASN A 588 -0.95 -0.56 0.53
N ASP A 589 -0.33 0.07 1.53
CA ASP A 589 0.54 -0.58 2.50
C ASP A 589 0.30 -0.02 3.90
N SER A 590 -0.73 -0.55 4.57
CA SER A 590 -1.12 -0.06 5.90
C SER A 590 -0.32 -0.68 7.06
N GLY A 591 0.57 -1.65 6.82
CA GLY A 591 1.31 -2.37 7.87
C GLY A 591 2.73 -1.87 8.07
N GLN A 592 2.89 -0.56 8.23
CA GLN A 592 4.19 0.11 8.24
C GLN A 592 4.85 0.11 9.63
N ASP A 593 6.18 0.05 9.64
CA ASP A 593 7.00 0.35 10.82
C ASP A 593 7.38 1.83 10.80
N TRP A 594 6.97 2.57 11.82
CA TRP A 594 7.23 3.99 12.01
C TRP A 594 8.32 4.26 13.06
N GLY A 595 9.08 3.23 13.44
CA GLY A 595 10.21 3.33 14.35
C GLY A 595 9.84 3.61 15.80
N ASP A 596 10.83 3.54 16.70
CA ASP A 596 10.65 3.66 18.16
C ASP A 596 9.59 2.68 18.72
N GLY A 597 9.49 1.49 18.10
CA GLY A 597 8.52 0.45 18.47
C GLY A 597 7.07 0.73 18.05
N VAL A 598 6.83 1.72 17.18
CA VAL A 598 5.51 2.04 16.63
C VAL A 598 5.29 1.28 15.32
N VAL A 599 4.64 0.12 15.41
CA VAL A 599 4.34 -0.73 14.25
C VAL A 599 2.83 -0.79 14.02
N VAL A 600 2.39 -0.35 12.84
CA VAL A 600 0.97 -0.32 12.49
C VAL A 600 0.45 -1.75 12.30
N SER A 601 -0.62 -2.07 13.01
CA SER A 601 -1.28 -3.37 12.92
C SER A 601 -2.41 -3.33 11.90
N THR A 602 -2.57 -4.38 11.09
CA THR A 602 -3.71 -4.55 10.16
C THR A 602 -4.60 -5.74 10.54
N ALA A 603 -4.23 -6.46 11.61
CA ALA A 603 -4.97 -7.58 12.19
C ALA A 603 -4.44 -7.91 13.59
N GLY A 604 -5.21 -8.70 14.33
CA GLY A 604 -4.81 -9.27 15.62
C GLY A 604 -5.21 -8.44 16.84
N HIS A 605 -5.55 -7.15 16.66
CA HIS A 605 -5.94 -6.22 17.72
C HIS A 605 -7.35 -5.67 17.51
N GLY A 606 -8.24 -6.48 16.91
CA GLY A 606 -9.64 -6.11 16.70
C GLY A 606 -9.92 -5.29 15.43
N GLU A 607 -8.95 -5.17 14.51
CA GLU A 607 -9.15 -4.56 13.19
C GLU A 607 -10.21 -5.32 12.38
N ARG A 608 -11.08 -4.56 11.72
CA ARG A 608 -11.92 -5.06 10.63
C ARG A 608 -11.13 -5.03 9.34
N PHE A 609 -11.56 -5.80 8.34
CA PHE A 609 -10.90 -5.79 7.04
C PHE A 609 -10.78 -4.38 6.45
N GLY A 610 -9.56 -4.00 6.05
CA GLY A 610 -9.21 -2.67 5.55
C GLY A 610 -8.89 -1.63 6.63
N GLU A 611 -9.05 -1.95 7.91
CA GLU A 611 -8.58 -1.09 9.01
C GLU A 611 -7.11 -1.35 9.33
N ALA A 612 -6.40 -0.27 9.64
CA ALA A 612 -5.16 -0.26 10.38
C ALA A 612 -5.39 0.26 11.80
N SER A 613 -4.49 -0.06 12.73
CA SER A 613 -4.59 0.43 14.09
C SER A 613 -3.27 0.59 14.80
N LEU A 614 -3.27 1.49 15.79
CA LEU A 614 -2.19 1.68 16.76
C LEU A 614 -2.79 1.89 18.16
N PRO A 615 -2.05 1.54 19.23
CA PRO A 615 -2.34 2.03 20.58
C PRO A 615 -2.54 3.55 20.57
N PHE A 616 -3.49 4.03 21.38
CA PHE A 616 -3.94 5.43 21.34
C PHE A 616 -2.78 6.43 21.39
N ASP A 617 -1.88 6.25 22.34
CA ASP A 617 -0.70 7.10 22.55
C ASP A 617 0.29 7.07 21.39
N GLN A 618 0.52 5.90 20.81
CA GLN A 618 1.42 5.76 19.66
C GLN A 618 0.84 6.46 18.44
N PHE A 619 -0.48 6.32 18.22
CA PHE A 619 -1.17 7.07 17.17
C PHE A 619 -1.10 8.58 17.41
N ALA A 620 -1.45 9.03 18.63
CA ALA A 620 -1.42 10.43 19.01
C ALA A 620 -0.02 11.04 18.85
N SER A 621 1.04 10.26 19.06
CA SER A 621 2.43 10.70 18.86
C SER A 621 2.83 10.94 17.40
N ARG A 622 1.99 10.55 16.44
CA ARG A 622 2.19 10.79 15.01
C ARG A 622 1.16 11.75 14.43
N LEU A 623 0.10 12.07 15.16
CA LEU A 623 -0.96 12.96 14.72
C LEU A 623 -0.47 14.42 14.77
N TYR A 624 -0.65 15.16 13.68
CA TYR A 624 -0.33 16.60 13.66
C TYR A 624 -1.52 17.50 13.31
N ILE A 625 -2.55 16.95 12.65
CA ILE A 625 -3.83 17.64 12.43
C ILE A 625 -5.01 16.70 12.65
N PHE A 626 -6.07 17.23 13.27
CA PHE A 626 -7.36 16.54 13.35
C PHE A 626 -8.52 17.55 13.42
N HIS A 627 -9.72 17.05 13.10
CA HIS A 627 -10.96 17.80 13.18
C HIS A 627 -11.80 17.35 14.38
N VAL A 628 -12.54 18.27 15.02
CA VAL A 628 -13.48 18.00 16.13
C VAL A 628 -14.72 18.87 16.02
N ASP A 629 -15.83 18.42 16.61
CA ASP A 629 -16.99 19.29 16.80
C ASP A 629 -16.67 20.34 17.87
N PRO A 630 -16.65 21.65 17.54
CA PRO A 630 -16.35 22.70 18.52
C PRO A 630 -17.37 22.83 19.65
N LEU A 631 -18.54 22.19 19.53
CA LEU A 631 -19.56 22.14 20.57
C LEU A 631 -19.37 20.94 21.51
N GLU A 632 -18.63 19.91 21.10
CA GLU A 632 -18.31 18.72 21.90
C GLU A 632 -16.94 18.88 22.56
N ARG A 633 -16.91 19.52 23.73
CA ARG A 633 -15.64 19.88 24.40
C ARG A 633 -14.95 18.75 25.14
N GLY A 634 -15.65 17.65 25.44
CA GLY A 634 -15.16 16.60 26.32
C GLY A 634 -14.63 17.11 27.67
N HIS A 635 -13.61 16.44 28.20
CA HIS A 635 -12.96 16.76 29.48
C HIS A 635 -11.42 16.79 29.36
N PRO A 636 -10.82 17.78 28.67
CA PRO A 636 -9.37 17.87 28.50
C PRO A 636 -8.61 18.00 29.83
N ASP A 637 -9.22 18.68 30.82
CA ASP A 637 -8.65 18.85 32.17
C ASP A 637 -8.55 17.53 32.98
N ARG A 638 -9.21 16.46 32.52
CA ARG A 638 -9.15 15.14 33.18
C ARG A 638 -8.05 14.25 32.63
N VAL A 639 -7.37 14.65 31.57
CA VAL A 639 -6.31 13.86 30.96
C VAL A 639 -5.08 13.91 31.87
N PRO A 640 -4.53 12.76 32.32
CA PRO A 640 -3.35 12.74 33.17
C PRO A 640 -2.11 13.32 32.49
N ASP A 641 -1.31 14.08 33.23
CA ASP A 641 -0.03 14.64 32.73
C ASP A 641 0.96 13.54 32.31
N GLU A 642 0.88 12.36 32.93
CA GLU A 642 1.73 11.21 32.59
C GLU A 642 1.44 10.65 31.20
N ASP A 643 0.17 10.64 30.76
CA ASP A 643 -0.22 10.21 29.42
C ASP A 643 0.31 11.20 28.38
N ILE A 644 0.18 12.51 28.65
CA ILE A 644 0.73 13.56 27.79
C ILE A 644 2.25 13.44 27.69
N ALA A 645 2.96 13.32 28.82
CA ALA A 645 4.41 13.20 28.85
C ALA A 645 4.91 11.96 28.08
N ARG A 646 4.18 10.84 28.15
CA ARG A 646 4.50 9.62 27.37
C ARG A 646 4.43 9.87 25.87
N ILE A 647 3.36 10.52 25.40
CA ILE A 647 3.15 10.83 23.98
C ILE A 647 4.20 11.82 23.48
N VAL A 648 4.47 12.88 24.24
CA VAL A 648 5.52 13.88 23.93
C VAL A 648 6.88 13.19 23.80
N GLY A 649 7.19 12.24 24.68
CA GLY A 649 8.44 11.47 24.60
C GLY A 649 8.60 10.69 23.28
N TYR A 650 7.52 10.14 22.71
CA TYR A 650 7.56 9.51 21.38
C TYR A 650 7.79 10.52 20.26
N ILE A 651 7.24 11.74 20.38
CA ILE A 651 7.42 12.82 19.41
C ILE A 651 8.88 13.29 19.40
N GLU A 652 9.45 13.56 20.59
CA GLU A 652 10.82 14.07 20.75
C GLU A 652 11.90 13.09 20.29
N ARG A 653 11.65 11.78 20.37
CA ARG A 653 12.57 10.74 19.88
C ARG A 653 12.38 10.38 18.40
N SER A 654 11.48 11.06 17.70
CA SER A 654 11.15 10.77 16.30
C SER A 654 11.06 12.05 15.46
N TRP A 655 9.93 12.30 14.80
CA TRP A 655 9.74 13.42 13.88
C TRP A 655 9.81 14.80 14.55
N GLY A 656 9.57 14.87 15.86
CA GLY A 656 9.61 16.13 16.62
C GLY A 656 11.02 16.58 17.02
N ALA A 657 12.03 15.71 16.91
CA ALA A 657 13.38 15.96 17.45
C ALA A 657 13.99 17.30 16.98
N ASP A 658 13.86 17.61 15.70
CA ASP A 658 14.40 18.83 15.08
C ASP A 658 13.39 19.98 15.01
N ARG A 659 12.20 19.82 15.63
CA ARG A 659 11.07 20.76 15.55
C ARG A 659 10.72 21.37 16.90
N LEU A 660 11.51 21.10 17.94
CA LEU A 660 11.32 21.68 19.25
C LEU A 660 11.57 23.20 19.22
N PRO A 661 10.73 24.01 19.90
CA PRO A 661 10.97 25.45 19.99
C PRO A 661 12.38 25.74 20.53
N ALA A 662 13.10 26.64 19.88
CA ALA A 662 14.42 27.08 20.33
C ALA A 662 14.31 27.70 21.74
N GLY A 663 14.66 26.93 22.77
CA GLY A 663 14.55 27.36 24.18
C GLY A 663 14.14 26.29 25.20
N GLY A 664 13.73 25.09 24.76
CA GLY A 664 13.58 23.94 25.66
C GLY A 664 14.97 23.49 26.15
N LEU A 665 15.31 23.83 27.38
CA LEU A 665 16.59 23.51 28.02
C LEU A 665 16.95 22.02 27.85
N GLN A 666 17.85 21.70 26.91
CA GLN A 666 18.77 20.58 27.09
C GLN A 666 19.57 20.91 28.35
N ALA A 667 19.16 20.35 29.48
CA ALA A 667 20.00 20.31 30.67
C ALA A 667 21.25 19.50 30.30
N SER A 668 22.29 20.20 29.85
CA SER A 668 23.61 19.63 29.71
C SER A 668 23.97 18.98 31.03
N ARG A 669 24.10 17.64 31.04
CA ARG A 669 24.74 16.90 32.12
C ARG A 669 26.11 17.54 32.35
N GLU A 670 26.25 18.27 33.46
CA GLU A 670 27.56 18.76 33.88
C GLU A 670 28.49 17.56 34.12
N PRO A 671 29.71 17.56 33.57
CA PRO A 671 30.67 16.52 33.86
C PRO A 671 31.13 16.66 35.31
N SER A 672 30.93 15.60 36.09
CA SER A 672 31.49 15.43 37.43
C SER A 672 33.00 15.71 37.40
N THR A 673 33.44 16.74 38.12
CA THR A 673 34.85 17.04 38.32
C THR A 673 35.47 15.99 39.25
N PRO A 674 36.71 15.52 39.00
CA PRO A 674 37.36 14.53 39.85
C PRO A 674 37.83 15.17 41.15
N ASP A 675 37.48 14.52 42.25
CA ASP A 675 37.96 14.78 43.60
C ASP A 675 39.50 14.69 43.65
N THR A 676 40.18 15.83 43.81
CA THR A 676 41.63 15.87 44.07
C THR A 676 41.85 15.99 45.57
N GLY A 677 41.86 14.83 46.21
CA GLY A 677 42.28 14.66 47.59
C GLY A 677 43.68 15.24 47.82
N SER A 678 43.76 16.28 48.63
CA SER A 678 45.01 16.77 49.23
C SER A 678 45.12 16.19 50.64
N GLY A 679 46.05 15.25 50.79
CA GLY A 679 46.47 14.71 52.09
C GLY A 679 47.30 15.72 52.91
N PRO A 680 47.44 15.49 54.22
CA PRO A 680 47.66 16.54 55.20
C PRO A 680 49.14 16.89 55.40
N VAL A 681 49.39 18.14 55.82
CA VAL A 681 50.62 18.53 56.51
C VAL A 681 50.26 18.92 57.94
N ARG A 682 50.73 18.07 58.87
CA ARG A 682 50.70 18.09 60.35
C ARG A 682 49.45 17.53 61.04
#